data_AF-A0A7S4JN54-F1
#
_entry.id   AF-A0A7S4JN54-F1
#
_cell.length_a   1.000
_cell.length_b   1.000
_cell.length_c   1.000
_cell.angle_alpha   90.00
_cell.angle_beta   90.00
_cell.angle_gamma   90.00
#
_symmetry.space_group_name_H-M   'P 1'
#
loop_
_entity.id
_entity.type
_entity.pdbx_description
1 polymer ?
#
loop_
_entity_poly.entity_id
_entity_poly.type
_entity_poly.pdbx_seq_one_letter_code
_entity_poly.pdbx_strand_id
1 'polypeptide(L)'
;MVSTKQATGSFTHTDNLCGDELLGIVCRGHGVLTDLMRLSRRVPPAFESAVAAAEIAKKEPASSSGAGYGYFMGLFGGATEVEKSHTDTGRYNSILFDFSYLRNPEKFENLIGSNGTSSGTDMRMLEADFVSSHSSTLTDVYRLFESIYRYYCDLNTFVTDLSRGRFIQYSVESVLTDTEGRQLLCEATYLYGMMLLLMDRHFAGSIRERIVIAFLRYCGEAGDLSHFDEVCNLVRCTSGSTFSPSPADRSDSSMYEEKLFCRYPLPPNFVRSLIGCLLSDDIYLQSSYFPSFSHRTIRLAKQASMLYVILYFQTSTLRVEKGTMREIVDKFFHDNWVVSLYAGMLVDVSEQWSRFEAASLALDAWLQLPNMEILYRMNAKLIGQCLGDLRQYLTRGVLTNDFFLDNMDTLFDCLRRCNVALRWRLLHRPKNRENTGAKAEQDESNIVILNDGNILTLMLMLSRFEEKLKAITSHLLVEKATLWQSCQSRATQKMVDLSQYFSGEQAISDIERNEPLMKWFSAMAAEIRSLSCESTTSQFATGKKIQLCIEALVDIEQFDLVDRNSQAKSSLQSTRHLLLQMARTERITDETLVAIESISDMSYAQEAIEGYVPAIHFSVKKDPSTVSFLRGLFQKAASCIRAVSLRLDQGSSEQTEEVKSYYSSLIEKLVRDTLDVVPLSIFSVLLQIADLKEKQLRMIPSKIETESLRDFAQVDERYKMSVLTYELSVFSEGIFNMDRISVGSNEIDPREILDKGLRKALTQHVSIIMHRTLQFHFRGDIKPGTIVNFQADSTRTFSSLISRLEGLKYALEQTQDHIGISGLIIWDEEFRRIMAFNVEQESNKYVRNKIPCFLSCHQSLDVPIPLFAPTKAEPLYVSFIGRVMSSLLKMTEPLVTIFSLECNGWFLTDGTEACGSQMFHFLHRALQVWGLVGLDRLLSFRVLNELQRFVKFYHSAVKSHGVLLEQIRDTCFPDWKSPQDPFKLLASATKKMEKLMSPVATCVRRVGQAQIIRKMIRNELQLGAHIAGEQMYQSLVIANDELLRQMCRKSDTDCNGDSSESSGYFDQISDMFTAAGACDPLTTVFLNMEPMEGLPLVLTMFVISHMGNLTYDHDFGSLVRAKDECPYDGWPLAAGIATILKQFHPSFASSFFASLSQFVRAGIQASFAPKTRSSRKEEIQDLPLYITNTLIFLCQLCSLTGIDRSSLHEHIPEYLVALVPNAKVGTI
;
A
#
# COMPACT_ATOMS: atom_id res chain seq x y z
N MET A 1 58.14 29.92 -31.41
CA MET A 1 57.11 30.81 -30.83
C MET A 1 55.81 30.48 -31.53
N VAL A 2 54.75 29.94 -30.94
CA VAL A 2 54.43 29.53 -29.57
C VAL A 2 53.71 28.19 -29.71
N SER A 3 54.18 27.20 -28.94
CA SER A 3 53.55 25.90 -28.76
C SER A 3 52.31 26.09 -27.89
N THR A 4 51.13 25.99 -28.49
CA THR A 4 49.87 25.81 -27.74
C THR A 4 49.70 24.32 -27.51
N LYS A 5 50.10 23.87 -26.32
CA LYS A 5 49.61 22.65 -25.71
C LYS A 5 48.08 22.67 -25.81
N GLN A 6 47.52 21.77 -26.62
CA GLN A 6 46.10 21.45 -26.59
C GLN A 6 45.76 21.00 -25.17
N ALA A 7 44.93 21.78 -24.49
CA ALA A 7 44.19 21.27 -23.35
C ALA A 7 43.29 20.15 -23.89
N THR A 8 43.51 18.92 -23.43
CA THR A 8 42.63 17.78 -23.68
C THR A 8 41.32 18.02 -22.94
N GLY A 9 40.40 18.76 -23.55
CA GLY A 9 39.01 18.82 -23.10
C GLY A 9 38.35 17.46 -23.34
N SER A 10 37.62 16.97 -22.34
CA SER A 10 36.79 15.76 -22.45
C SER A 10 35.75 15.93 -23.57
N PHE A 11 35.40 14.85 -24.27
CA PHE A 11 34.46 14.89 -25.41
C PHE A 11 33.07 15.37 -24.98
N THR A 12 32.71 15.20 -23.71
CA THR A 12 31.45 15.64 -23.09
C THR A 12 31.52 17.04 -22.44
N HIS A 13 32.54 17.85 -22.75
CA HIS A 13 32.59 19.26 -22.30
C HIS A 13 31.51 20.10 -22.99
N THR A 14 30.89 21.04 -22.28
CA THR A 14 29.75 21.89 -22.73
C THR A 14 30.02 22.77 -23.95
N ASP A 15 31.26 22.79 -24.44
CA ASP A 15 31.67 23.53 -25.64
C ASP A 15 31.69 22.63 -26.89
N ASN A 16 31.55 21.30 -26.73
CA ASN A 16 31.51 20.33 -27.81
C ASN A 16 30.06 19.95 -28.17
N LEU A 17 29.48 20.70 -29.11
CA LEU A 17 28.14 20.47 -29.64
C LEU A 17 27.87 19.01 -30.08
N CYS A 18 28.87 18.31 -30.63
CA CYS A 18 28.71 16.92 -31.04
C CYS A 18 28.59 15.97 -29.84
N GLY A 19 29.35 16.24 -28.77
CA GLY A 19 29.27 15.48 -27.52
C GLY A 19 27.97 15.72 -26.79
N ASP A 20 27.54 16.98 -26.71
CA ASP A 20 26.29 17.39 -26.05
C ASP A 20 25.04 16.82 -26.75
N GLU A 21 24.97 16.87 -28.09
CA GLU A 21 23.84 16.29 -28.82
C GLU A 21 23.76 14.76 -28.64
N LEU A 22 24.89 14.05 -28.71
CA LEU A 22 24.94 12.60 -28.50
C LEU A 22 24.58 12.21 -27.06
N LEU A 23 25.09 12.95 -26.08
CA LEU A 23 24.76 12.75 -24.67
C LEU A 23 23.27 13.01 -24.42
N GLY A 24 22.70 14.07 -25.01
CA GLY A 24 21.26 14.36 -24.96
C GLY A 24 20.39 13.27 -25.56
N ILE A 25 20.84 12.59 -26.62
CA ILE A 25 20.17 11.39 -27.16
C ILE A 25 20.24 10.25 -26.15
N VAL A 26 21.40 9.95 -25.57
CA VAL A 26 21.55 8.87 -24.58
C VAL A 26 20.68 9.11 -23.33
N CYS A 27 20.68 10.32 -22.77
CA CYS A 27 19.85 10.68 -21.62
C CYS A 27 18.35 10.50 -21.89
N ARG A 28 17.87 10.99 -23.05
CA ARG A 28 16.47 10.78 -23.46
C ARG A 28 16.15 9.30 -23.65
N GLY A 29 17.12 8.49 -24.09
CA GLY A 29 16.96 7.05 -24.24
C GLY A 29 16.66 6.34 -22.92
N HIS A 30 17.39 6.70 -21.85
CA HIS A 30 17.09 6.21 -20.51
C HIS A 30 15.73 6.69 -20.00
N GLY A 31 15.32 7.94 -20.31
CA GLY A 31 13.99 8.47 -20.02
C GLY A 31 12.87 7.62 -20.63
N VAL A 32 12.92 7.37 -21.95
CA VAL A 32 11.92 6.58 -22.68
C VAL A 32 11.83 5.13 -22.16
N LEU A 33 12.97 4.49 -21.86
CA LEU A 33 12.97 3.13 -21.27
C LEU A 33 12.32 3.10 -19.88
N THR A 34 12.55 4.14 -19.08
CA THR A 34 11.95 4.28 -17.75
C THR A 34 10.44 4.45 -17.86
N ASP A 35 9.97 5.33 -18.76
CA ASP A 35 8.55 5.50 -19.03
C ASP A 35 7.89 4.22 -19.54
N LEU A 36 8.57 3.47 -20.41
CA LEU A 36 8.11 2.18 -20.89
C LEU A 36 7.85 1.21 -19.75
N MET A 37 8.81 1.07 -18.83
CA MET A 37 8.64 0.18 -17.68
C MET A 37 7.60 0.71 -16.68
N ARG A 38 7.57 2.03 -16.42
CA ARG A 38 6.61 2.69 -15.51
C ARG A 38 5.17 2.52 -15.99
N LEU A 39 4.91 2.82 -17.26
CA LEU A 39 3.58 2.76 -17.86
C LEU A 39 3.10 1.33 -18.10
N SER A 40 4.02 0.38 -18.34
CA SER A 40 3.65 -1.04 -18.47
C SER A 40 2.89 -1.57 -17.24
N ARG A 41 3.23 -1.08 -16.04
CA ARG A 41 2.57 -1.47 -14.78
C ARG A 41 1.23 -0.76 -14.52
N ARG A 42 0.96 0.33 -15.25
CA ARG A 42 -0.27 1.14 -15.14
C ARG A 42 -1.32 0.77 -16.18
N VAL A 43 -1.05 -0.19 -17.06
CA VAL A 43 -2.01 -0.65 -18.07
C VAL A 43 -3.26 -1.19 -17.35
N PRO A 44 -4.46 -0.68 -17.66
CA PRO A 44 -5.67 -1.12 -16.99
C PRO A 44 -5.92 -2.62 -17.21
N PRO A 45 -6.30 -3.39 -16.17
CA PRO A 45 -6.55 -4.82 -16.27
C PRO A 45 -7.68 -5.17 -17.28
N ALA A 46 -8.51 -4.19 -17.63
CA ALA A 46 -9.51 -4.28 -18.71
C ALA A 46 -8.90 -4.68 -20.08
N PHE A 47 -7.66 -4.28 -20.38
CA PHE A 47 -6.99 -4.65 -21.63
C PHE A 47 -6.39 -6.07 -21.60
N GLU A 48 -6.04 -6.59 -20.43
CA GLU A 48 -5.46 -7.93 -20.24
C GLU A 48 -6.54 -9.03 -20.26
N SER A 49 -7.69 -8.82 -19.61
CA SER A 49 -8.76 -9.83 -19.54
C SER A 49 -9.51 -10.03 -20.85
N ALA A 50 -9.52 -9.02 -21.74
CA ALA A 50 -10.03 -9.13 -23.10
C ALA A 50 -9.26 -10.15 -23.97
N VAL A 51 -8.04 -10.52 -23.56
CA VAL A 51 -7.23 -11.56 -24.20
C VAL A 51 -7.61 -12.94 -23.64
N ALA A 52 -7.73 -13.07 -22.32
CA ALA A 52 -8.13 -14.31 -21.66
C ALA A 52 -9.56 -14.77 -22.02
N ALA A 53 -10.52 -13.84 -22.15
CA ALA A 53 -11.90 -14.15 -22.54
C ALA A 53 -12.02 -14.70 -23.97
N ALA A 54 -11.12 -14.29 -24.89
CA ALA A 54 -11.05 -14.82 -26.25
C ALA A 54 -10.49 -16.26 -26.30
N GLU A 55 -9.69 -16.64 -25.31
CA GLU A 55 -9.10 -17.99 -25.19
C GLU A 55 -10.04 -18.99 -24.50
N ILE A 56 -10.77 -18.54 -23.48
CA ILE A 56 -11.74 -19.39 -22.73
C ILE A 56 -12.89 -19.86 -23.63
N ALA A 57 -13.29 -19.07 -24.65
CA ALA A 57 -14.32 -19.45 -25.61
C ALA A 57 -13.95 -20.67 -26.51
N LYS A 58 -12.73 -21.21 -26.42
CA LYS A 58 -12.27 -22.33 -27.26
C LYS A 58 -11.98 -23.64 -26.53
N LYS A 59 -12.07 -23.72 -25.20
CA LYS A 59 -11.78 -24.97 -24.46
C LYS A 59 -12.67 -25.16 -23.23
N GLU A 60 -13.64 -26.05 -23.35
CA GLU A 60 -14.22 -26.85 -22.26
C GLU A 60 -14.35 -28.31 -22.77
N PRO A 61 -14.17 -29.37 -21.92
CA PRO A 61 -15.04 -29.57 -20.74
C PRO A 61 -14.46 -30.27 -19.47
N ALA A 62 -15.25 -30.13 -18.40
CA ALA A 62 -15.63 -31.07 -17.32
C ALA A 62 -14.69 -31.57 -16.18
N SER A 63 -15.10 -31.19 -14.95
CA SER A 63 -15.21 -31.94 -13.68
C SER A 63 -13.98 -32.49 -12.93
N SER A 64 -13.80 -32.11 -11.66
CA SER A 64 -14.23 -32.88 -10.48
C SER A 64 -13.51 -32.43 -9.19
N SER A 65 -14.15 -32.75 -8.07
CA SER A 65 -13.95 -32.34 -6.68
C SER A 65 -12.75 -32.93 -5.94
N GLY A 66 -12.21 -32.19 -4.96
CA GLY A 66 -11.41 -32.76 -3.87
C GLY A 66 -11.10 -31.73 -2.78
N ALA A 67 -11.66 -31.92 -1.59
CA ALA A 67 -11.45 -31.10 -0.40
C ALA A 67 -10.45 -31.76 0.57
N GLY A 68 -9.64 -30.95 1.25
CA GLY A 68 -8.94 -31.35 2.48
C GLY A 68 -7.50 -30.83 2.59
N TYR A 69 -7.18 -30.19 3.72
CA TYR A 69 -5.86 -29.68 4.16
C TYR A 69 -5.41 -28.31 3.62
N GLY A 70 -5.98 -27.22 4.17
CA GLY A 70 -5.58 -25.85 3.81
C GLY A 70 -5.72 -24.82 4.93
N TYR A 71 -5.57 -25.21 6.20
CA TYR A 71 -5.91 -24.33 7.33
C TYR A 71 -4.74 -23.48 7.88
N PHE A 72 -3.49 -23.74 7.48
CA PHE A 72 -2.30 -23.07 8.07
C PHE A 72 -1.42 -22.29 7.07
N MET A 73 -1.47 -22.62 5.78
CA MET A 73 -0.69 -21.93 4.72
C MET A 73 -1.44 -20.79 4.02
N GLY A 74 -2.77 -20.75 4.11
CA GLY A 74 -3.61 -19.72 3.46
C GLY A 74 -3.67 -18.38 4.20
N LEU A 75 -3.00 -18.27 5.35
CA LEU A 75 -3.04 -17.08 6.21
C LEU A 75 -1.83 -16.15 5.99
N PHE A 76 -0.73 -16.64 5.40
CA PHE A 76 0.55 -15.91 5.28
C PHE A 76 1.34 -16.21 3.99
N GLY A 77 0.67 -16.72 2.95
CA GLY A 77 1.26 -16.90 1.62
C GLY A 77 1.41 -15.56 0.90
N GLY A 78 2.56 -14.93 1.06
CA GLY A 78 2.94 -13.74 0.29
C GLY A 78 3.16 -14.08 -1.17
N ALA A 79 2.15 -13.82 -1.99
CA ALA A 79 2.35 -13.37 -3.36
C ALA A 79 1.92 -11.91 -3.38
N THR A 80 2.89 -11.00 -3.47
CA THR A 80 2.68 -9.59 -3.80
C THR A 80 2.34 -9.48 -5.30
N GLU A 81 1.32 -10.22 -5.75
CA GLU A 81 0.52 -9.73 -6.85
C GLU A 81 -0.46 -8.77 -6.21
N VAL A 82 -0.34 -7.49 -6.56
CA VAL A 82 -1.42 -6.52 -6.42
C VAL A 82 -2.70 -7.26 -6.75
N GLU A 83 -3.57 -7.50 -5.77
CA GLU A 83 -4.92 -8.01 -5.98
C GLU A 83 -5.61 -6.98 -6.88
N LYS A 84 -5.40 -7.13 -8.20
CA LYS A 84 -6.12 -6.45 -9.25
C LYS A 84 -7.58 -6.75 -8.94
N SER A 85 -8.35 -5.74 -8.60
CA SER A 85 -9.78 -5.81 -8.33
C SER A 85 -10.47 -6.73 -9.35
N HIS A 86 -10.71 -7.99 -8.96
CA HIS A 86 -11.30 -9.02 -9.83
C HIS A 86 -12.75 -8.71 -10.25
N THR A 87 -13.26 -7.52 -9.92
CA THR A 87 -14.59 -7.04 -10.29
C THR A 87 -14.65 -6.33 -11.65
N ASP A 88 -13.52 -5.86 -12.20
CA ASP A 88 -13.51 -5.08 -13.47
C ASP A 88 -13.05 -5.85 -14.71
N THR A 89 -12.57 -7.09 -14.56
CA THR A 89 -11.85 -7.81 -15.62
C THR A 89 -12.70 -8.10 -16.87
N GLY A 90 -14.01 -8.33 -16.77
CA GLY A 90 -14.86 -8.58 -17.95
C GLY A 90 -15.68 -7.40 -18.47
N ARG A 91 -15.69 -6.26 -17.76
CA ARG A 91 -16.74 -5.23 -17.89
C ARG A 91 -16.63 -4.40 -19.17
N TYR A 92 -15.41 -4.17 -19.66
CA TYR A 92 -15.14 -3.23 -20.76
C TYR A 92 -14.80 -3.91 -22.12
N ASN A 93 -14.79 -5.24 -22.18
CA ASN A 93 -14.36 -5.99 -23.37
C ASN A 93 -15.22 -5.70 -24.62
N SER A 94 -16.48 -5.35 -24.45
CA SER A 94 -17.39 -5.02 -25.56
C SER A 94 -17.07 -3.67 -26.22
N ILE A 95 -16.25 -2.82 -25.57
CA ILE A 95 -15.98 -1.43 -25.96
C ILE A 95 -14.52 -1.24 -26.47
N LEU A 96 -13.66 -2.25 -26.30
CA LEU A 96 -12.25 -2.23 -26.71
C LEU A 96 -12.04 -2.96 -28.05
N PHE A 97 -11.47 -2.28 -29.06
CA PHE A 97 -11.30 -2.80 -30.42
C PHE A 97 -9.83 -2.81 -30.87
N ASP A 98 -9.45 -3.77 -31.73
CA ASP A 98 -8.13 -3.89 -32.36
C ASP A 98 -8.02 -3.03 -33.66
N PHE A 99 -6.90 -3.10 -34.40
CA PHE A 99 -6.72 -2.40 -35.68
C PHE A 99 -7.74 -2.76 -36.78
N SER A 100 -8.58 -3.77 -36.55
CA SER A 100 -9.77 -4.05 -37.38
C SER A 100 -10.76 -2.88 -37.42
N TYR A 101 -10.77 -2.02 -36.40
CA TYR A 101 -11.59 -0.79 -36.35
C TYR A 101 -11.26 0.18 -37.49
N LEU A 102 -9.97 0.39 -37.79
CA LEU A 102 -9.51 1.30 -38.84
C LEU A 102 -10.04 0.92 -40.24
N ARG A 103 -10.41 -0.36 -40.45
CA ARG A 103 -10.96 -0.83 -41.73
C ARG A 103 -12.46 -0.57 -41.88
N ASN A 104 -13.24 -0.51 -40.79
CA ASN A 104 -14.70 -0.37 -40.83
C ASN A 104 -15.26 0.27 -39.53
N PRO A 105 -15.02 1.57 -39.26
CA PRO A 105 -15.42 2.22 -38.02
C PRO A 105 -16.94 2.22 -37.79
N GLU A 106 -17.72 2.46 -38.86
CA GLU A 106 -19.19 2.53 -38.79
C GLU A 106 -19.86 1.25 -38.27
N LYS A 107 -19.27 0.06 -38.52
CA LYS A 107 -19.83 -1.21 -38.03
C LYS A 107 -19.70 -1.34 -36.52
N PHE A 108 -18.59 -0.88 -35.96
CA PHE A 108 -18.32 -0.96 -34.51
C PHE A 108 -19.10 0.11 -33.73
N GLU A 109 -19.23 1.32 -34.28
CA GLU A 109 -20.06 2.37 -33.66
C GLU A 109 -21.56 2.00 -33.68
N ASN A 110 -22.03 1.34 -34.74
CA ASN A 110 -23.40 0.82 -34.79
C ASN A 110 -23.64 -0.33 -33.80
N LEU A 111 -22.64 -1.18 -33.52
CA LEU A 111 -22.72 -2.23 -32.49
C LEU A 111 -22.89 -1.66 -31.07
N ILE A 112 -22.28 -0.50 -30.80
CA ILE A 112 -22.47 0.23 -29.54
C ILE A 112 -23.86 0.90 -29.50
N GLY A 113 -24.36 1.35 -30.66
CA GLY A 113 -25.66 2.01 -30.80
C GLY A 113 -26.89 1.10 -30.88
N SER A 114 -26.79 -0.15 -31.37
CA SER A 114 -27.96 -0.93 -31.83
C SER A 114 -28.55 -1.97 -30.86
N ASN A 115 -28.01 -2.16 -29.65
CA ASN A 115 -28.58 -3.10 -28.67
C ASN A 115 -29.67 -2.48 -27.79
N GLY A 116 -30.82 -2.19 -28.42
CA GLY A 116 -32.02 -1.59 -27.82
C GLY A 116 -32.89 -2.55 -26.99
N THR A 117 -32.32 -3.34 -26.07
CA THR A 117 -33.07 -4.13 -25.07
C THR A 117 -32.44 -4.01 -23.70
N SER A 118 -32.96 -3.10 -22.85
CA SER A 118 -32.65 -2.91 -21.41
C SER A 118 -31.17 -2.78 -20.94
N SER A 119 -30.18 -3.00 -21.82
CA SER A 119 -28.73 -3.04 -21.54
C SER A 119 -27.95 -1.98 -22.35
N GLY A 120 -28.56 -1.33 -23.34
CA GLY A 120 -27.90 -0.26 -24.13
C GLY A 120 -27.57 1.01 -23.33
N THR A 121 -28.35 1.34 -22.30
CA THR A 121 -28.03 2.39 -21.32
C THR A 121 -26.79 2.03 -20.49
N ASP A 122 -26.55 0.74 -20.25
CA ASP A 122 -25.37 0.30 -19.51
C ASP A 122 -24.10 0.50 -20.35
N MET A 123 -24.10 0.28 -21.66
CA MET A 123 -22.88 0.40 -22.49
C MET A 123 -22.37 1.83 -22.69
N ARG A 124 -23.25 2.83 -22.82
CA ARG A 124 -22.82 4.24 -22.87
C ARG A 124 -22.39 4.77 -21.50
N MET A 125 -23.03 4.31 -20.43
CA MET A 125 -22.58 4.61 -19.06
C MET A 125 -21.23 3.94 -18.77
N LEU A 126 -21.02 2.71 -19.26
CA LEU A 126 -19.75 2.00 -19.21
C LEU A 126 -18.63 2.73 -19.98
N GLU A 127 -18.95 3.29 -21.15
CA GLU A 127 -18.02 4.08 -21.96
C GLU A 127 -17.67 5.39 -21.24
N ALA A 128 -18.66 6.10 -20.67
CA ALA A 128 -18.43 7.30 -19.87
C ALA A 128 -17.59 7.01 -18.61
N ASP A 129 -17.90 5.92 -17.88
CA ASP A 129 -17.14 5.43 -16.74
C ASP A 129 -15.69 5.10 -17.14
N PHE A 130 -15.49 4.48 -18.31
CA PHE A 130 -14.17 4.11 -18.82
C PHE A 130 -13.33 5.34 -19.18
N VAL A 131 -13.91 6.31 -19.88
CA VAL A 131 -13.24 7.54 -20.32
C VAL A 131 -12.84 8.41 -19.11
N SER A 132 -13.74 8.57 -18.14
CA SER A 132 -13.43 9.34 -16.92
C SER A 132 -12.30 8.69 -16.10
N SER A 133 -12.16 7.37 -16.18
CA SER A 133 -11.22 6.62 -15.35
C SER A 133 -9.85 6.39 -16.01
N HIS A 134 -9.77 6.29 -17.34
CA HIS A 134 -8.55 5.82 -18.04
C HIS A 134 -7.98 6.76 -19.12
N SER A 135 -8.59 7.91 -19.38
CA SER A 135 -8.17 8.85 -20.43
C SER A 135 -6.73 9.37 -20.27
N SER A 136 -6.31 9.68 -19.04
CA SER A 136 -4.93 10.14 -18.77
C SER A 136 -3.90 9.05 -19.08
N THR A 137 -4.14 7.82 -18.61
CA THR A 137 -3.25 6.68 -18.84
C THR A 137 -3.12 6.34 -20.33
N LEU A 138 -4.21 6.41 -21.10
CA LEU A 138 -4.19 6.18 -22.55
C LEU A 138 -3.33 7.23 -23.28
N THR A 139 -3.45 8.49 -22.87
CA THR A 139 -2.65 9.59 -23.44
C THR A 139 -1.16 9.40 -23.17
N ASP A 140 -0.81 9.00 -21.95
CA ASP A 140 0.58 8.78 -21.55
C ASP A 140 1.22 7.60 -22.33
N VAL A 141 0.48 6.49 -22.50
CA VAL A 141 0.98 5.33 -23.27
C VAL A 141 1.13 5.64 -24.75
N TYR A 142 0.23 6.44 -25.35
CA TYR A 142 0.39 6.85 -26.75
C TYR A 142 1.62 7.76 -26.93
N ARG A 143 1.82 8.75 -26.05
CA ARG A 143 3.01 9.62 -26.06
C ARG A 143 4.32 8.83 -25.91
N LEU A 144 4.31 7.72 -25.15
CA LEU A 144 5.45 6.82 -25.07
C LEU A 144 5.77 6.18 -26.43
N PHE A 145 4.78 5.63 -27.14
CA PHE A 145 5.02 5.04 -28.46
C PHE A 145 5.52 6.07 -29.47
N GLU A 146 4.98 7.29 -29.42
CA GLU A 146 5.48 8.41 -30.21
C GLU A 146 6.93 8.76 -29.86
N SER A 147 7.29 8.75 -28.57
CA SER A 147 8.65 9.06 -28.11
C SER A 147 9.67 8.03 -28.59
N ILE A 148 9.30 6.75 -28.70
CA ILE A 148 10.16 5.71 -29.30
C ILE A 148 10.45 6.02 -30.78
N TYR A 149 9.42 6.44 -31.53
CA TYR A 149 9.58 6.82 -32.94
C TYR A 149 10.45 8.09 -33.09
N ARG A 150 10.22 9.12 -32.26
CA ARG A 150 11.04 10.34 -32.25
C ARG A 150 12.51 10.04 -31.92
N TYR A 151 12.77 9.12 -30.98
CA TYR A 151 14.12 8.67 -30.66
C TYR A 151 14.85 8.10 -31.89
N TYR A 152 14.16 7.27 -32.67
CA TYR A 152 14.69 6.74 -33.93
C TYR A 152 15.01 7.86 -34.92
N CYS A 153 14.11 8.83 -35.11
CA CYS A 153 14.32 9.97 -36.00
C CYS A 153 15.55 10.79 -35.59
N ASP A 154 15.70 11.09 -34.30
CA ASP A 154 16.82 11.86 -33.76
C ASP A 154 18.15 11.12 -33.96
N LEU A 155 18.20 9.81 -33.64
CA LEU A 155 19.41 9.00 -33.83
C LEU A 155 19.81 8.93 -35.31
N ASN A 156 18.86 8.72 -36.21
CA ASN A 156 19.16 8.62 -37.63
C ASN A 156 19.57 10.00 -38.21
N THR A 157 18.94 11.08 -37.74
CA THR A 157 19.32 12.46 -38.11
C THR A 157 20.76 12.76 -37.66
N PHE A 158 21.11 12.42 -36.42
CA PHE A 158 22.47 12.58 -35.89
C PHE A 158 23.51 11.79 -36.71
N VAL A 159 23.23 10.53 -37.05
CA VAL A 159 24.11 9.72 -37.91
C VAL A 159 24.24 10.34 -39.31
N THR A 160 23.16 10.85 -39.89
CA THR A 160 23.23 11.54 -41.19
C THR A 160 24.02 12.84 -41.10
N ASP A 161 23.90 13.60 -40.01
CA ASP A 161 24.63 14.84 -39.79
C ASP A 161 26.13 14.62 -39.60
N LEU A 162 26.53 13.53 -38.93
CA LEU A 162 27.91 13.06 -38.87
C LEU A 162 28.45 12.67 -40.25
N SER A 163 27.63 12.02 -41.09
CA SER A 163 28.02 11.64 -42.45
C SER A 163 28.12 12.84 -43.41
N ARG A 164 27.33 13.90 -43.17
CA ARG A 164 27.29 15.15 -43.95
C ARG A 164 28.32 16.18 -43.47
N GLY A 165 29.02 15.91 -42.37
CA GLY A 165 30.07 16.78 -41.82
C GLY A 165 29.53 18.05 -41.16
N ARG A 166 28.32 18.00 -40.57
CA ARG A 166 27.73 19.14 -39.82
C ARG A 166 28.62 19.58 -38.67
N PHE A 167 29.21 18.61 -37.97
CA PHE A 167 30.23 18.83 -36.96
C PHE A 167 31.59 18.82 -37.65
N ILE A 168 32.10 19.99 -38.02
CA ILE A 168 33.29 20.18 -38.88
C ILE A 168 34.49 19.29 -38.48
N GLN A 169 34.65 18.97 -37.19
CA GLN A 169 35.77 18.18 -36.65
C GLN A 169 35.45 16.69 -36.44
N TYR A 170 34.18 16.28 -36.55
CA TYR A 170 33.73 14.94 -36.15
C TYR A 170 33.05 14.19 -37.31
N SER A 171 33.56 13.00 -37.57
CA SER A 171 32.98 11.95 -38.41
C SER A 171 32.65 10.72 -37.55
N VAL A 172 31.91 9.75 -38.10
CA VAL A 172 31.64 8.48 -37.40
C VAL A 172 32.94 7.79 -36.96
N GLU A 173 33.97 7.79 -37.80
CA GLU A 173 35.27 7.17 -37.49
C GLU A 173 36.02 7.93 -36.39
N SER A 174 36.02 9.26 -36.42
CA SER A 174 36.71 10.04 -35.38
C SER A 174 36.01 9.96 -34.01
N VAL A 175 34.67 9.86 -33.99
CA VAL A 175 33.93 9.65 -32.73
C VAL A 175 34.21 8.25 -32.15
N LEU A 176 34.36 7.23 -33.01
CA LEU A 176 34.74 5.87 -32.58
C LEU A 176 36.18 5.77 -32.07
N THR A 177 37.09 6.64 -32.51
CA THR A 177 38.44 6.71 -31.95
C THR A 177 38.48 7.34 -30.55
N ASP A 178 37.56 8.25 -30.25
CA ASP A 178 37.44 8.86 -28.93
C ASP A 178 36.92 7.86 -27.87
N THR A 179 37.41 7.95 -26.64
CA THR A 179 37.05 7.01 -25.56
C THR A 179 35.61 7.19 -25.05
N GLU A 180 35.13 8.42 -24.97
CA GLU A 180 33.77 8.72 -24.50
C GLU A 180 32.78 8.66 -25.67
N GLY A 181 33.17 9.17 -26.84
CA GLY A 181 32.38 9.13 -28.06
C GLY A 181 31.99 7.71 -28.48
N ARG A 182 32.93 6.75 -28.45
CA ARG A 182 32.64 5.34 -28.77
C ARG A 182 31.67 4.70 -27.78
N GLN A 183 31.74 5.06 -26.49
CA GLN A 183 30.84 4.55 -25.46
C GLN A 183 29.40 5.02 -25.74
N LEU A 184 29.22 6.33 -25.89
CA LEU A 184 27.91 6.94 -26.07
C LEU A 184 27.23 6.50 -27.38
N LEU A 185 28.00 6.34 -28.46
CA LEU A 185 27.46 5.91 -29.76
C LEU A 185 26.99 4.45 -29.74
N CYS A 186 27.73 3.56 -29.06
CA CYS A 186 27.29 2.19 -28.81
C CYS A 186 26.08 2.13 -27.88
N GLU A 187 26.06 2.94 -26.82
CA GLU A 187 24.95 3.06 -25.86
C GLU A 187 23.66 3.54 -26.55
N ALA A 188 23.70 4.60 -27.37
CA ALA A 188 22.52 5.12 -28.07
C ALA A 188 21.85 4.07 -28.97
N THR A 189 22.66 3.31 -29.71
CA THR A 189 22.18 2.24 -30.60
C THR A 189 21.60 1.07 -29.80
N TYR A 190 22.25 0.71 -28.69
CA TYR A 190 21.77 -0.32 -27.77
C TYR A 190 20.44 0.06 -27.12
N LEU A 191 20.29 1.30 -26.63
CA LEU A 191 19.07 1.79 -25.99
C LEU A 191 17.87 1.73 -26.94
N TYR A 192 18.04 2.11 -28.21
CA TYR A 192 16.98 1.96 -29.22
C TYR A 192 16.54 0.50 -29.40
N GLY A 193 17.50 -0.42 -29.57
CA GLY A 193 17.19 -1.85 -29.69
C GLY A 193 16.50 -2.40 -28.44
N MET A 194 16.88 -1.92 -27.25
CA MET A 194 16.20 -2.28 -26.00
C MET A 194 14.77 -1.72 -25.93
N MET A 195 14.49 -0.52 -26.43
CA MET A 195 13.12 0.02 -26.48
C MET A 195 12.20 -0.91 -27.28
N LEU A 196 12.67 -1.41 -28.42
CA LEU A 196 11.90 -2.34 -29.26
C LEU A 196 11.63 -3.67 -28.54
N LEU A 197 12.67 -4.27 -27.96
CA LEU A 197 12.55 -5.54 -27.24
C LEU A 197 11.65 -5.44 -26.00
N LEU A 198 11.81 -4.37 -25.21
CA LEU A 198 10.99 -4.14 -24.02
C LEU A 198 9.54 -3.82 -24.38
N MET A 199 9.30 -3.03 -25.44
CA MET A 199 7.96 -2.73 -25.90
C MET A 199 7.20 -4.03 -26.23
N ASP A 200 7.86 -4.95 -26.93
CA ASP A 200 7.26 -6.23 -27.32
C ASP A 200 7.00 -7.15 -26.11
N ARG A 201 7.92 -7.19 -25.14
CA ARG A 201 7.79 -7.99 -23.91
C ARG A 201 6.71 -7.47 -22.97
N HIS A 202 6.63 -6.16 -22.75
CA HIS A 202 5.72 -5.57 -21.77
C HIS A 202 4.33 -5.28 -22.33
N PHE A 203 4.21 -5.00 -23.63
CA PHE A 203 2.92 -4.77 -24.27
C PHE A 203 2.70 -5.79 -25.38
N ALA A 204 1.87 -6.79 -25.09
CA ALA A 204 1.45 -7.77 -26.10
C ALA A 204 0.88 -7.05 -27.33
N GLY A 205 1.11 -7.60 -28.53
CA GLY A 205 0.70 -6.96 -29.79
C GLY A 205 -0.79 -6.56 -29.82
N SER A 206 -1.68 -7.44 -29.37
CA SER A 206 -3.12 -7.15 -29.32
C SER A 206 -3.45 -5.99 -28.37
N ILE A 207 -2.81 -5.94 -27.20
CA ILE A 207 -2.98 -4.87 -26.21
C ILE A 207 -2.52 -3.53 -26.81
N ARG A 208 -1.36 -3.55 -27.49
CA ARG A 208 -0.79 -2.42 -28.23
C ARG A 208 -1.77 -1.83 -29.23
N GLU A 209 -2.38 -2.66 -30.07
CA GLU A 209 -3.38 -2.23 -31.06
C GLU A 209 -4.64 -1.65 -30.38
N ARG A 210 -5.13 -2.29 -29.31
CA ARG A 210 -6.32 -1.81 -28.57
C ARG A 210 -6.12 -0.47 -27.92
N ILE A 211 -4.96 -0.24 -27.31
CA ILE A 211 -4.65 1.02 -26.64
C ILE A 211 -4.62 2.17 -27.65
N VAL A 212 -3.97 1.98 -28.80
CA VAL A 212 -3.90 3.01 -29.85
C VAL A 212 -5.29 3.32 -30.41
N ILE A 213 -6.15 2.32 -30.58
CA ILE A 213 -7.53 2.52 -31.06
C ILE A 213 -8.41 3.16 -29.99
N ALA A 214 -8.26 2.80 -28.72
CA ALA A 214 -8.96 3.46 -27.62
C ALA A 214 -8.54 4.93 -27.49
N PHE A 215 -7.25 5.23 -27.66
CA PHE A 215 -6.74 6.61 -27.72
C PHE A 215 -7.37 7.38 -28.89
N LEU A 216 -7.39 6.80 -30.10
CA LEU A 216 -8.02 7.41 -31.27
C LEU A 216 -9.51 7.74 -31.03
N ARG A 217 -10.26 6.83 -30.41
CA ARG A 217 -11.71 6.99 -30.18
C ARG A 217 -12.05 8.02 -29.10
N TYR A 218 -11.28 8.10 -28.02
CA TYR A 218 -11.65 8.89 -26.84
C TYR A 218 -10.82 10.15 -26.60
N CYS A 219 -9.58 10.17 -27.08
CA CYS A 219 -8.63 11.26 -26.86
C CYS A 219 -8.20 11.95 -28.15
N GLY A 220 -8.54 11.37 -29.32
CA GLY A 220 -8.11 11.84 -30.64
C GLY A 220 -8.64 13.22 -31.05
N GLU A 221 -9.77 13.68 -30.52
CA GLU A 221 -10.29 15.03 -30.83
C GLU A 221 -9.47 16.16 -30.15
N ALA A 222 -8.71 15.85 -29.10
CA ALA A 222 -7.93 16.82 -28.32
C ALA A 222 -6.40 16.63 -28.43
N GLY A 223 -5.92 15.56 -29.07
CA GLY A 223 -4.50 15.18 -29.13
C GLY A 223 -3.81 15.47 -30.48
N ASP A 224 -2.47 15.54 -30.47
CA ASP A 224 -1.64 15.64 -31.68
C ASP A 224 -1.53 14.26 -32.36
N LEU A 225 -2.02 14.17 -33.61
CA LEU A 225 -2.06 12.94 -34.41
C LEU A 225 -1.03 12.94 -35.55
N SER A 226 -0.06 13.87 -35.54
CA SER A 226 0.89 14.07 -36.65
C SER A 226 1.72 12.82 -37.01
N HIS A 227 2.01 11.94 -36.04
CA HIS A 227 2.81 10.72 -36.20
C HIS A 227 1.99 9.43 -36.05
N PHE A 228 0.66 9.50 -36.20
CA PHE A 228 -0.23 8.37 -35.89
C PHE A 228 0.04 7.14 -36.77
N ASP A 229 0.23 7.33 -38.08
CA ASP A 229 0.48 6.23 -39.02
C ASP A 229 1.83 5.54 -38.76
N GLU A 230 2.85 6.32 -38.39
CA GLU A 230 4.18 5.85 -38.04
C GLU A 230 4.17 5.05 -36.74
N VAL A 231 3.40 5.50 -35.75
CA VAL A 231 3.16 4.79 -34.48
C VAL A 231 2.37 3.50 -34.73
N CYS A 232 1.33 3.52 -35.56
CA CYS A 232 0.60 2.31 -35.96
C CYS A 232 1.54 1.28 -36.62
N ASN A 233 2.49 1.71 -37.45
CA ASN A 233 3.48 0.82 -38.05
C ASN A 233 4.47 0.27 -37.01
N LEU A 234 4.92 1.09 -36.05
CA LEU A 234 5.78 0.68 -34.94
C LEU A 234 5.11 -0.40 -34.06
N VAL A 235 3.83 -0.22 -33.77
CA VAL A 235 3.07 -0.93 -32.72
C VAL A 235 2.31 -2.17 -33.23
N ARG A 236 2.17 -2.33 -34.55
CA ARG A 236 1.46 -3.44 -35.20
C ARG A 236 1.88 -4.83 -34.67
N CYS A 237 0.92 -5.75 -34.50
CA CYS A 237 1.22 -7.13 -34.10
C CYS A 237 2.24 -7.79 -35.04
N THR A 238 3.32 -8.31 -34.48
CA THR A 238 4.36 -9.04 -35.23
C THR A 238 4.12 -10.55 -35.25
N SER A 239 3.32 -11.07 -34.32
CA SER A 239 2.93 -12.48 -34.23
C SER A 239 1.49 -12.69 -34.72
N GLY A 240 1.27 -13.75 -35.51
CA GLY A 240 -0.05 -14.34 -35.61
C GLY A 240 -0.36 -15.03 -34.30
N SER A 241 -1.35 -14.52 -33.55
CA SER A 241 -2.13 -15.21 -32.51
C SER A 241 -1.61 -16.61 -32.12
N THR A 242 -0.89 -16.71 -31.00
CA THR A 242 -1.03 -17.75 -29.95
C THR A 242 0.10 -17.62 -28.94
N PHE A 243 -0.18 -17.09 -27.74
CA PHE A 243 0.61 -17.41 -26.56
C PHE A 243 0.10 -18.76 -26.03
N SER A 244 0.43 -19.85 -26.73
CA SER A 244 0.16 -21.21 -26.24
C SER A 244 1.32 -21.64 -25.34
N PRO A 245 1.10 -22.02 -24.08
CA PRO A 245 2.15 -22.57 -23.20
C PRO A 245 2.41 -24.06 -23.52
N SER A 246 2.22 -24.49 -24.77
CA SER A 246 2.48 -25.87 -25.18
C SER A 246 3.76 -25.94 -26.02
N PRO A 247 4.74 -26.80 -25.64
CA PRO A 247 6.07 -26.86 -26.24
C PRO A 247 6.13 -27.49 -27.64
N ALA A 248 5.00 -27.84 -28.26
CA ALA A 248 4.97 -28.65 -29.50
C ALA A 248 4.88 -27.86 -30.83
N ASP A 249 4.43 -26.60 -30.82
CA ASP A 249 4.18 -25.82 -32.07
C ASP A 249 5.22 -24.70 -32.34
N ARG A 250 6.39 -24.73 -31.69
CA ARG A 250 7.41 -23.67 -31.82
C ARG A 250 8.14 -23.65 -33.19
N SER A 251 7.95 -24.62 -34.07
CA SER A 251 8.74 -24.72 -35.32
C SER A 251 8.36 -23.70 -36.41
N ASP A 252 7.14 -23.13 -36.40
CA ASP A 252 6.68 -22.19 -37.45
C ASP A 252 6.54 -20.72 -36.98
N SER A 253 6.97 -20.40 -35.76
CA SER A 253 7.02 -19.03 -35.18
C SER A 253 8.24 -18.21 -35.65
N SER A 254 8.58 -18.37 -36.92
CA SER A 254 9.84 -17.95 -37.56
C SER A 254 9.95 -16.43 -37.78
N MET A 255 10.90 -15.77 -37.11
CA MET A 255 11.42 -14.41 -37.37
C MET A 255 10.55 -13.20 -36.93
N TYR A 256 10.07 -13.16 -35.68
CA TYR A 256 9.34 -11.97 -35.20
C TYR A 256 10.28 -10.81 -34.79
N GLU A 257 11.43 -11.10 -34.18
CA GLU A 257 12.41 -10.07 -33.77
C GLU A 257 12.98 -9.35 -35.00
N GLU A 258 13.30 -10.09 -36.05
CA GLU A 258 13.75 -9.52 -37.33
C GLU A 258 12.68 -8.61 -37.94
N LYS A 259 11.41 -9.04 -37.96
CA LYS A 259 10.29 -8.21 -38.45
C LYS A 259 10.07 -6.95 -37.60
N LEU A 260 10.41 -6.97 -36.32
CA LEU A 260 10.31 -5.81 -35.43
C LEU A 260 11.43 -4.79 -35.74
N PHE A 261 12.68 -5.26 -35.81
CA PHE A 261 13.85 -4.42 -36.07
C PHE A 261 13.90 -3.91 -37.52
N CYS A 262 13.34 -4.64 -38.49
CA CYS A 262 13.24 -4.21 -39.89
C CYS A 262 12.22 -3.09 -40.16
N ARG A 263 11.35 -2.74 -39.20
CA ARG A 263 10.34 -1.66 -39.40
C ARG A 263 11.00 -0.31 -39.60
N TYR A 264 12.00 -0.02 -38.76
CA TYR A 264 12.74 1.24 -38.76
C TYR A 264 14.24 0.95 -38.62
N PRO A 265 14.91 0.59 -39.73
CA PRO A 265 16.32 0.17 -39.72
C PRO A 265 17.28 1.36 -39.60
N LEU A 266 18.46 1.09 -39.05
CA LEU A 266 19.60 2.00 -39.01
C LEU A 266 20.52 1.79 -40.23
N PRO A 267 21.38 2.77 -40.59
CA PRO A 267 22.31 2.62 -41.71
C PRO A 267 23.26 1.42 -41.53
N PRO A 268 23.37 0.50 -42.51
CA PRO A 268 24.09 -0.77 -42.32
C PRO A 268 25.60 -0.60 -42.16
N ASN A 269 26.19 0.42 -42.82
CA ASN A 269 27.62 0.72 -42.68
C ASN A 269 27.95 1.22 -41.27
N PHE A 270 27.04 1.97 -40.65
CA PHE A 270 27.19 2.46 -39.28
C PHE A 270 27.17 1.30 -38.27
N VAL A 271 26.21 0.38 -38.41
CA VAL A 271 26.11 -0.81 -37.54
C VAL A 271 27.35 -1.71 -37.66
N ARG A 272 27.89 -1.91 -38.87
CA ARG A 272 29.14 -2.68 -39.06
C ARG A 272 30.33 -2.05 -38.35
N SER A 273 30.49 -0.73 -38.42
CA SER A 273 31.56 -0.02 -37.72
C SER A 273 31.45 -0.16 -36.20
N LEU A 274 30.22 -0.15 -35.66
CA LEU A 274 29.98 -0.39 -34.22
C LEU A 274 30.35 -1.83 -33.80
N ILE A 275 29.94 -2.83 -34.58
CA ILE A 275 30.30 -4.24 -34.31
C ILE A 275 31.83 -4.42 -34.34
N GLY A 276 32.51 -3.80 -35.32
CA GLY A 276 33.97 -3.80 -35.39
C GLY A 276 34.63 -3.18 -34.15
N CYS A 277 34.12 -2.03 -33.68
CA CYS A 277 34.62 -1.36 -32.49
C CYS A 277 34.43 -2.20 -31.20
N LEU A 278 33.28 -2.88 -31.06
CA LEU A 278 33.01 -3.77 -29.93
C LEU A 278 33.95 -5.01 -29.93
N LEU A 279 34.36 -5.46 -31.13
CA LEU A 279 35.27 -6.59 -31.28
C LEU A 279 36.74 -6.24 -31.07
N SER A 280 37.18 -5.02 -31.38
CA SER A 280 38.59 -4.63 -31.22
C SER A 280 38.93 -4.19 -29.79
N ASP A 281 38.09 -3.36 -29.15
CA ASP A 281 38.49 -2.56 -27.99
C ASP A 281 37.68 -2.87 -26.71
N ASP A 282 38.29 -2.62 -25.54
CA ASP A 282 37.62 -2.57 -24.22
C ASP A 282 37.08 -1.16 -23.97
N ILE A 283 35.82 -0.94 -24.39
CA ILE A 283 35.15 0.38 -24.40
C ILE A 283 35.00 0.95 -22.99
N TYR A 284 34.93 0.11 -21.95
CA TYR A 284 34.74 0.54 -20.56
C TYR A 284 36.03 0.51 -19.73
N LEU A 285 37.17 0.20 -20.34
CA LEU A 285 38.49 0.15 -19.68
C LEU A 285 38.50 -0.71 -18.41
N GLN A 286 37.71 -1.79 -18.38
CA GLN A 286 37.57 -2.65 -17.19
C GLN A 286 38.78 -3.55 -16.93
N SER A 287 39.75 -3.54 -17.85
CA SER A 287 41.00 -4.29 -17.74
C SER A 287 41.84 -3.94 -16.51
N SER A 288 41.74 -2.71 -15.98
CA SER A 288 42.41 -2.32 -14.73
C SER A 288 41.78 -2.98 -13.49
N TYR A 289 40.46 -3.16 -13.49
CA TYR A 289 39.71 -3.73 -12.37
C TYR A 289 39.75 -5.27 -12.35
N PHE A 290 39.77 -5.89 -13.53
CA PHE A 290 39.84 -7.35 -13.71
C PHE A 290 41.08 -7.76 -14.53
N PRO A 291 42.26 -7.87 -13.88
CA PRO A 291 43.51 -8.18 -14.57
C PRO A 291 43.64 -9.65 -14.99
N SER A 292 42.97 -10.58 -14.29
CA SER A 292 43.07 -12.02 -14.56
C SER A 292 42.39 -12.40 -15.86
N PHE A 293 43.08 -13.22 -16.69
CA PHE A 293 42.53 -13.73 -17.96
C PHE A 293 41.23 -14.52 -17.76
N SER A 294 41.12 -15.26 -16.66
CA SER A 294 39.92 -16.03 -16.30
C SER A 294 38.67 -15.17 -16.05
N HIS A 295 38.81 -13.85 -15.89
CA HIS A 295 37.70 -12.93 -15.64
C HIS A 295 37.26 -12.17 -16.91
N ARG A 296 37.76 -12.57 -18.09
CA ARG A 296 37.55 -11.88 -19.37
C ARG A 296 36.07 -11.63 -19.69
N THR A 297 35.21 -12.63 -19.54
CA THR A 297 33.79 -12.53 -19.92
C THR A 297 32.99 -11.64 -18.99
N ILE A 298 33.42 -11.51 -17.75
CA ILE A 298 32.84 -10.58 -16.78
C ILE A 298 33.29 -9.15 -17.08
N ARG A 299 34.57 -8.96 -17.37
CA ARG A 299 35.15 -7.68 -17.82
C ARG A 299 34.45 -7.13 -19.06
N LEU A 300 34.08 -8.01 -19.99
CA LEU A 300 33.44 -7.63 -21.25
C LEU A 300 31.90 -7.76 -21.21
N ALA A 301 31.31 -8.00 -20.03
CA ALA A 301 29.89 -8.37 -19.94
C ALA A 301 28.92 -7.28 -20.42
N LYS A 302 29.21 -6.00 -20.14
CA LYS A 302 28.41 -4.86 -20.63
C LYS A 302 28.49 -4.69 -22.15
N GLN A 303 29.66 -4.97 -22.73
CA GLN A 303 29.81 -4.96 -24.19
C GLN A 303 29.12 -6.16 -24.82
N ALA A 304 29.14 -7.33 -24.16
CA ALA A 304 28.45 -8.53 -24.63
C ALA A 304 26.93 -8.32 -24.74
N SER A 305 26.32 -7.63 -23.75
CA SER A 305 24.90 -7.30 -23.80
C SER A 305 24.56 -6.29 -24.90
N MET A 306 25.42 -5.28 -25.12
CA MET A 306 25.25 -4.35 -26.24
C MET A 306 25.35 -5.05 -27.59
N LEU A 307 26.39 -5.88 -27.76
CA LEU A 307 26.63 -6.62 -28.98
C LEU A 307 25.46 -7.54 -29.31
N TYR A 308 24.91 -8.25 -28.31
CA TYR A 308 23.73 -9.10 -28.48
C TYR A 308 22.56 -8.34 -29.13
N VAL A 309 22.24 -7.14 -28.63
CA VAL A 309 21.15 -6.32 -29.17
C VAL A 309 21.50 -5.73 -30.54
N ILE A 310 22.73 -5.23 -30.71
CA ILE A 310 23.16 -4.59 -31.97
C ILE A 310 23.17 -5.60 -33.13
N LEU A 311 23.46 -6.88 -32.87
CA LEU A 311 23.41 -7.95 -33.87
C LEU A 311 22.02 -8.12 -34.50
N TYR A 312 20.93 -7.77 -33.82
CA TYR A 312 19.58 -7.81 -34.40
C TYR A 312 19.32 -6.73 -35.46
N PHE A 313 20.08 -5.62 -35.46
CA PHE A 313 20.05 -4.66 -36.57
C PHE A 313 20.79 -5.18 -37.82
N GLN A 314 21.62 -6.22 -37.68
CA GLN A 314 22.37 -6.84 -38.77
C GLN A 314 22.24 -8.38 -38.73
N THR A 315 21.04 -8.88 -39.02
CA THR A 315 20.74 -10.33 -39.01
C THR A 315 21.56 -11.14 -40.01
N SER A 316 22.17 -10.51 -41.01
CA SER A 316 23.07 -11.16 -41.97
C SER A 316 24.28 -11.82 -41.29
N THR A 317 24.81 -11.19 -40.24
CA THR A 317 25.96 -11.71 -39.49
C THR A 317 25.58 -12.96 -38.70
N LEU A 318 24.40 -12.99 -38.09
CA LEU A 318 23.87 -14.16 -37.37
C LEU A 318 23.58 -15.36 -38.30
N ARG A 319 23.20 -15.14 -39.56
CA ARG A 319 22.86 -16.20 -40.53
C ARG A 319 24.04 -16.74 -41.33
N VAL A 320 24.87 -15.84 -41.88
CA VAL A 320 25.80 -16.18 -42.99
C VAL A 320 27.26 -16.13 -42.55
N GLU A 321 27.65 -15.16 -41.72
CA GLU A 321 29.05 -14.86 -41.43
C GLU A 321 29.63 -15.77 -40.33
N LYS A 322 29.96 -17.02 -40.69
CA LYS A 322 30.47 -18.03 -39.73
C LYS A 322 31.79 -17.64 -39.05
N GLY A 323 32.67 -16.91 -39.74
CA GLY A 323 33.98 -16.50 -39.20
C GLY A 323 33.87 -15.45 -38.10
N THR A 324 33.11 -14.38 -38.36
CA THR A 324 32.89 -13.29 -37.39
C THR A 324 32.07 -13.78 -36.19
N MET A 325 31.07 -14.64 -36.40
CA MET A 325 30.29 -15.23 -35.29
C MET A 325 31.14 -16.13 -34.38
N ARG A 326 32.12 -16.87 -34.92
CA ARG A 326 33.04 -17.64 -34.08
C ARG A 326 33.90 -16.74 -33.21
N GLU A 327 34.45 -15.66 -33.78
CA GLU A 327 35.23 -14.67 -33.02
C GLU A 327 34.40 -14.00 -31.92
N ILE A 328 33.13 -13.67 -32.20
CA ILE A 328 32.18 -13.13 -31.22
C ILE A 328 31.97 -14.11 -30.06
N VAL A 329 31.64 -15.38 -30.36
CA VAL A 329 31.38 -16.39 -29.32
C VAL A 329 32.63 -16.68 -28.49
N ASP A 330 33.79 -16.82 -29.13
CA ASP A 330 35.06 -17.08 -28.43
C ASP A 330 35.51 -15.90 -27.56
N LYS A 331 35.12 -14.66 -27.89
CA LYS A 331 35.44 -13.48 -27.09
C LYS A 331 34.47 -13.27 -25.93
N PHE A 332 33.18 -13.48 -26.12
CA PHE A 332 32.14 -13.03 -25.18
C PHE A 332 31.32 -14.14 -24.52
N PHE A 333 31.10 -15.29 -25.18
CA PHE A 333 30.09 -16.29 -24.79
C PHE A 333 30.65 -17.70 -24.52
N HIS A 334 31.98 -17.85 -24.44
CA HIS A 334 32.62 -19.16 -24.27
C HIS A 334 32.33 -19.84 -22.91
N ASP A 335 32.19 -19.07 -21.82
CA ASP A 335 31.92 -19.56 -20.46
C ASP A 335 30.60 -19.03 -19.86
N ASN A 336 30.01 -18.01 -20.48
CA ASN A 336 28.79 -17.33 -20.03
C ASN A 336 27.84 -17.12 -21.21
N TRP A 337 26.90 -18.05 -21.38
CA TRP A 337 25.88 -18.00 -22.44
C TRP A 337 24.54 -17.41 -21.99
N VAL A 338 24.40 -17.11 -20.69
CA VAL A 338 23.26 -16.34 -20.16
C VAL A 338 23.71 -14.90 -19.95
N VAL A 339 23.00 -13.96 -20.58
CA VAL A 339 23.39 -12.54 -20.60
C VAL A 339 22.33 -11.70 -19.91
N SER A 340 22.78 -10.76 -19.08
CA SER A 340 21.93 -9.71 -18.54
C SER A 340 21.87 -8.53 -19.50
N LEU A 341 20.69 -8.20 -20.01
CA LEU A 341 20.46 -7.01 -20.84
C LEU A 341 20.23 -5.79 -19.95
N TYR A 342 19.09 -5.12 -20.10
CA TYR A 342 18.73 -3.93 -19.35
C TYR A 342 17.89 -4.28 -18.10
N ALA A 343 18.13 -3.59 -16.99
CA ALA A 343 17.43 -3.78 -15.70
C ALA A 343 17.38 -5.25 -15.20
N GLY A 344 18.46 -6.02 -15.43
CA GLY A 344 18.56 -7.42 -14.97
C GLY A 344 17.76 -8.44 -15.78
N MET A 345 17.22 -8.06 -16.95
CA MET A 345 16.60 -8.99 -17.89
C MET A 345 17.59 -10.07 -18.31
N LEU A 346 17.25 -11.33 -18.07
CA LEU A 346 18.07 -12.47 -18.45
C LEU A 346 17.63 -13.05 -19.79
N VAL A 347 18.61 -13.30 -20.66
CA VAL A 347 18.40 -13.97 -21.94
C VAL A 347 19.38 -15.13 -22.07
N ASP A 348 18.85 -16.31 -22.36
CA ASP A 348 19.65 -17.47 -22.75
C ASP A 348 19.96 -17.38 -24.25
N VAL A 349 21.23 -17.13 -24.55
CA VAL A 349 21.70 -16.98 -25.93
C VAL A 349 21.59 -18.32 -26.68
N SER A 350 21.70 -19.46 -25.99
CA SER A 350 21.60 -20.78 -26.62
C SER A 350 20.21 -21.03 -27.22
N GLU A 351 19.15 -20.60 -26.53
CA GLU A 351 17.77 -20.75 -27.01
C GLU A 351 17.47 -19.75 -28.13
N GLN A 352 17.84 -18.48 -27.93
CA GLN A 352 17.52 -17.42 -28.89
C GLN A 352 18.30 -17.55 -30.21
N TRP A 353 19.55 -18.01 -30.14
CA TRP A 353 20.39 -18.19 -31.33
C TRP A 353 20.28 -19.57 -31.98
N SER A 354 19.57 -20.53 -31.37
CA SER A 354 19.30 -21.85 -31.97
C SER A 354 18.69 -21.78 -33.38
N ARG A 355 17.97 -20.69 -33.67
CA ARG A 355 17.29 -20.44 -34.95
C ARG A 355 18.23 -19.95 -36.06
N PHE A 356 19.44 -19.52 -35.72
CA PHE A 356 20.42 -18.94 -36.64
C PHE A 356 21.59 -19.90 -36.87
N GLU A 357 21.80 -20.34 -38.11
CA GLU A 357 22.77 -21.39 -38.43
C GLU A 357 24.22 -21.02 -38.03
N ALA A 358 24.71 -19.84 -38.40
CA ALA A 358 26.09 -19.45 -38.09
C ALA A 358 26.34 -19.23 -36.59
N ALA A 359 25.33 -18.75 -35.86
CA ALA A 359 25.40 -18.52 -34.42
C ALA A 359 25.30 -19.83 -33.61
N SER A 360 24.38 -20.73 -33.96
CA SER A 360 24.23 -22.04 -33.32
C SER A 360 25.50 -22.87 -33.46
N LEU A 361 26.06 -22.95 -34.68
CA LEU A 361 27.29 -23.71 -34.93
C LEU A 361 28.50 -23.20 -34.13
N ALA A 362 28.55 -21.90 -33.83
CA ALA A 362 29.62 -21.32 -33.02
C ALA A 362 29.44 -21.65 -31.52
N LEU A 363 28.20 -21.66 -31.03
CA LEU A 363 27.88 -21.99 -29.63
C LEU A 363 27.96 -23.49 -29.30
N ASP A 364 27.56 -24.35 -30.24
CA ASP A 364 27.55 -25.81 -30.06
C ASP A 364 28.95 -26.39 -29.77
N ALA A 365 30.01 -25.68 -30.19
CA ALA A 365 31.39 -26.05 -29.86
C ALA A 365 31.68 -26.01 -28.34
N TRP A 366 30.99 -25.13 -27.62
CA TRP A 366 31.22 -24.87 -26.19
C TRP A 366 30.13 -25.46 -25.29
N LEU A 367 28.87 -25.52 -25.75
CA LEU A 367 27.70 -26.00 -24.99
C LEU A 367 27.62 -27.54 -24.82
N GLN A 368 28.74 -28.25 -24.98
CA GLN A 368 28.78 -29.71 -24.74
C GLN A 368 28.67 -30.03 -23.25
N LEU A 369 27.84 -31.02 -22.89
CA LEU A 369 27.62 -31.51 -21.52
C LEU A 369 28.91 -31.64 -20.65
N PRO A 370 30.01 -32.27 -21.12
CA PRO A 370 31.23 -32.40 -20.31
C PRO A 370 31.87 -31.04 -19.97
N ASN A 371 31.84 -30.06 -20.88
CA ASN A 371 32.39 -28.73 -20.63
C ASN A 371 31.56 -27.96 -19.61
N MET A 372 30.22 -28.04 -19.73
CA MET A 372 29.33 -27.42 -18.75
C MET A 372 29.55 -28.00 -17.35
N GLU A 373 29.67 -29.32 -17.23
CA GLU A 373 29.90 -29.98 -15.94
C GLU A 373 31.20 -29.53 -15.27
N ILE A 374 32.27 -29.38 -16.05
CA ILE A 374 33.55 -28.83 -15.57
C ILE A 374 33.36 -27.41 -15.02
N LEU A 375 32.67 -26.54 -15.76
CA LEU A 375 32.41 -25.16 -15.35
C LEU A 375 31.58 -25.08 -14.06
N TYR A 376 30.51 -25.88 -13.95
CA TYR A 376 29.69 -25.95 -12.73
C TYR A 376 30.50 -26.42 -11.52
N ARG A 377 31.34 -27.46 -11.65
CA ARG A 377 32.19 -27.97 -10.58
C ARG A 377 33.26 -26.96 -10.16
N MET A 378 33.88 -26.28 -11.13
CA MET A 378 34.86 -25.23 -10.87
C MET A 378 34.24 -24.06 -10.10
N ASN A 379 33.07 -23.58 -10.53
CA ASN A 379 32.35 -22.52 -9.84
C ASN A 379 31.95 -22.95 -8.42
N ALA A 380 31.48 -24.19 -8.23
CA ALA A 380 31.10 -24.68 -6.92
C ALA A 380 32.28 -24.74 -5.92
N LYS A 381 33.46 -25.17 -6.40
CA LYS A 381 34.69 -25.16 -5.60
C LYS A 381 35.11 -23.73 -5.23
N LEU A 382 35.01 -22.78 -6.16
CA LEU A 382 35.31 -21.37 -5.91
C LEU A 382 34.38 -20.78 -4.85
N ILE A 383 33.07 -21.07 -4.88
CA ILE A 383 32.11 -20.62 -3.87
C ILE A 383 32.47 -21.15 -2.48
N GLY A 384 32.86 -22.42 -2.36
CA GLY A 384 33.30 -23.01 -1.10
C GLY A 384 34.54 -22.31 -0.51
N GLN A 385 35.53 -22.01 -1.35
CA GLN A 385 36.72 -21.25 -0.96
C GLN A 385 36.38 -19.82 -0.53
N CYS A 386 35.55 -19.12 -1.32
CA CYS A 386 35.13 -17.76 -1.03
C CYS A 386 34.37 -17.66 0.31
N LEU A 387 33.47 -18.62 0.60
CA LEU A 387 32.77 -18.68 1.89
C LEU A 387 33.74 -18.90 3.07
N GLY A 388 34.79 -19.69 2.89
CA GLY A 388 35.84 -19.89 3.88
C GLY A 388 36.59 -18.59 4.18
N ASP A 389 37.08 -17.93 3.13
CA ASP A 389 37.81 -16.66 3.21
C ASP A 389 36.94 -15.56 3.87
N LEU A 390 35.69 -15.41 3.43
CA LEU A 390 34.77 -14.40 3.97
C LEU A 390 34.45 -14.61 5.45
N ARG A 391 34.29 -15.85 5.90
CA ARG A 391 34.07 -16.15 7.34
C ARG A 391 35.26 -15.73 8.19
N GLN A 392 36.48 -15.93 7.69
CA GLN A 392 37.70 -15.50 8.39
C GLN A 392 37.76 -13.98 8.49
N TYR A 393 37.58 -13.27 7.38
CA TYR A 393 37.67 -11.80 7.36
C TYR A 393 36.53 -11.10 8.11
N LEU A 394 35.31 -11.65 8.09
CA LEU A 394 34.15 -11.04 8.75
C LEU A 394 34.09 -11.28 10.26
N THR A 395 35.00 -12.11 10.81
CA THR A 395 35.12 -12.30 12.26
C THR A 395 35.44 -10.97 12.93
N ARG A 396 34.76 -10.67 14.06
CA ARG A 396 34.94 -9.39 14.77
C ARG A 396 36.41 -9.18 15.14
N GLY A 397 36.96 -8.02 14.82
CA GLY A 397 38.33 -7.62 15.17
C GLY A 397 39.43 -7.90 14.12
N VAL A 398 39.12 -8.59 13.00
CA VAL A 398 40.12 -8.89 11.97
C VAL A 398 40.30 -7.75 10.97
N LEU A 399 39.20 -7.23 10.41
CA LEU A 399 39.22 -6.10 9.47
C LEU A 399 39.40 -4.77 10.22
N THR A 400 40.63 -4.46 10.60
CA THR A 400 41.05 -3.15 11.13
C THR A 400 41.72 -2.31 10.03
N ASN A 401 41.88 -1.00 10.28
CA ASN A 401 42.52 -0.07 9.34
C ASN A 401 43.94 -0.52 8.97
N ASP A 402 44.73 -0.97 9.96
CA ASP A 402 46.10 -1.44 9.75
C ASP A 402 46.11 -2.75 8.94
N PHE A 403 45.20 -3.68 9.23
CA PHE A 403 45.10 -4.93 8.49
C PHE A 403 44.75 -4.70 7.01
N PHE A 404 43.86 -3.74 6.73
CA PHE A 404 43.48 -3.36 5.37
C PHE A 404 44.68 -2.81 4.58
N LEU A 405 45.45 -1.89 5.17
CA LEU A 405 46.65 -1.30 4.56
C LEU A 405 47.70 -2.36 4.22
N ASP A 406 47.80 -3.41 5.05
CA ASP A 406 48.80 -4.46 4.90
C ASP A 406 48.40 -5.53 3.87
N ASN A 407 47.10 -5.74 3.66
CA ASN A 407 46.54 -6.84 2.88
C ASN A 407 45.65 -6.39 1.71
N MET A 408 45.83 -5.18 1.19
CA MET A 408 44.98 -4.67 0.09
C MET A 408 44.88 -5.65 -1.08
N ASP A 409 45.99 -6.14 -1.62
CA ASP A 409 45.97 -7.00 -2.81
C ASP A 409 45.20 -8.30 -2.59
N THR A 410 45.34 -8.94 -1.42
CA THR A 410 44.64 -10.18 -1.09
C THR A 410 43.14 -9.95 -0.86
N LEU A 411 42.77 -8.81 -0.27
CA LEU A 411 41.37 -8.42 -0.07
C LEU A 411 40.69 -8.12 -1.42
N PHE A 412 41.35 -7.39 -2.33
CA PHE A 412 40.83 -7.13 -3.68
C PHE A 412 40.71 -8.41 -4.51
N ASP A 413 41.66 -9.35 -4.41
CA ASP A 413 41.56 -10.64 -5.09
C ASP A 413 40.44 -11.51 -4.53
N CYS A 414 40.21 -11.49 -3.22
CA CYS A 414 39.04 -12.14 -2.61
C CYS A 414 37.75 -11.51 -3.13
N LEU A 415 37.67 -10.17 -3.14
CA LEU A 415 36.50 -9.41 -3.62
C LEU A 415 36.17 -9.75 -5.09
N ARG A 416 37.17 -9.79 -5.97
CA ARG A 416 37.01 -10.17 -7.39
C ARG A 416 36.50 -11.60 -7.52
N ARG A 417 37.16 -12.57 -6.87
CA ARG A 417 36.77 -14.00 -6.94
C ARG A 417 35.33 -14.22 -6.47
N CYS A 418 34.93 -13.56 -5.39
CA CYS A 418 33.57 -13.66 -4.85
C CYS A 418 32.52 -13.12 -5.82
N ASN A 419 32.72 -11.93 -6.38
CA ASN A 419 31.79 -11.32 -7.34
C ASN A 419 31.72 -12.10 -8.66
N VAL A 420 32.86 -12.62 -9.12
CA VAL A 420 32.94 -13.49 -10.31
C VAL A 420 32.13 -14.77 -10.11
N ALA A 421 32.34 -15.45 -8.99
CA ALA A 421 31.63 -16.68 -8.67
C ALA A 421 30.12 -16.45 -8.50
N LEU A 422 29.74 -15.37 -7.82
CA LEU A 422 28.34 -14.99 -7.59
C LEU A 422 27.63 -14.63 -8.91
N ARG A 423 28.24 -13.80 -9.77
CA ARG A 423 27.66 -13.40 -11.06
C ARG A 423 27.34 -14.60 -11.92
N TRP A 424 28.33 -15.49 -12.11
CA TRP A 424 28.15 -16.66 -12.95
C TRP A 424 27.02 -17.56 -12.43
N ARG A 425 26.94 -17.77 -11.11
CA ARG A 425 25.93 -18.65 -10.50
C ARG A 425 24.51 -18.07 -10.54
N LEU A 426 24.36 -16.76 -10.36
CA LEU A 426 23.06 -16.08 -10.43
C LEU A 426 22.49 -16.11 -11.85
N LEU A 427 23.33 -15.96 -12.87
CA LEU A 427 22.91 -16.01 -14.28
C LEU A 427 22.51 -17.43 -14.70
N HIS A 428 23.29 -18.45 -14.33
CA HIS A 428 23.07 -19.85 -14.75
C HIS A 428 22.16 -20.67 -13.82
N ARG A 429 21.14 -20.04 -13.22
CA ARG A 429 20.20 -20.70 -12.30
C ARG A 429 19.22 -21.61 -13.08
N PRO A 430 18.99 -22.87 -12.65
CA PRO A 430 18.12 -23.81 -13.36
C PRO A 430 16.65 -23.39 -13.41
N LYS A 431 16.12 -22.69 -12.39
CA LYS A 431 14.73 -22.18 -12.38
C LYS A 431 14.44 -21.15 -13.47
N ASN A 432 15.45 -20.47 -14.02
CA ASN A 432 15.26 -19.56 -15.16
C ASN A 432 14.91 -20.32 -16.46
N ARG A 433 15.02 -21.66 -16.48
CA ARG A 433 14.63 -22.52 -17.62
C ARG A 433 13.15 -22.92 -17.63
N GLU A 434 12.41 -22.75 -16.53
CA GLU A 434 10.99 -23.13 -16.48
C GLU A 434 10.11 -22.16 -17.30
N ASN A 435 10.46 -20.87 -17.35
CA ASN A 435 9.79 -19.88 -18.20
C ASN A 435 10.01 -20.11 -19.71
N THR A 436 10.91 -21.02 -20.10
CA THR A 436 11.23 -21.28 -21.50
C THR A 436 10.75 -22.64 -22.03
N GLY A 437 9.95 -23.38 -21.27
CA GLY A 437 9.16 -24.51 -21.80
C GLY A 437 9.96 -25.76 -22.17
N ALA A 438 11.21 -25.88 -21.71
CA ALA A 438 11.92 -27.15 -21.76
C ALA A 438 11.46 -28.02 -20.58
N LYS A 439 10.89 -29.20 -20.88
CA LYS A 439 10.51 -30.19 -19.88
C LYS A 439 11.72 -30.53 -19.01
N ALA A 440 11.65 -30.15 -17.74
CA ALA A 440 12.53 -30.63 -16.69
C ALA A 440 12.11 -32.07 -16.31
N GLU A 441 12.43 -33.04 -17.16
CA GLU A 441 12.33 -34.45 -16.78
C GLU A 441 13.61 -35.16 -17.25
N GLN A 442 14.42 -35.59 -16.27
CA GLN A 442 15.42 -36.68 -16.34
C GLN A 442 16.94 -36.41 -16.38
N ASP A 443 17.47 -35.23 -16.09
CA ASP A 443 18.94 -35.04 -15.94
C ASP A 443 19.40 -34.62 -14.53
N GLU A 444 18.64 -35.00 -13.49
CA GLU A 444 18.86 -34.58 -12.09
C GLU A 444 19.96 -35.34 -11.32
N SER A 445 20.69 -36.30 -11.89
CA SER A 445 21.47 -37.24 -11.07
C SER A 445 22.97 -36.96 -10.91
N ASN A 446 23.60 -36.03 -11.66
CA ASN A 446 25.08 -35.90 -11.63
C ASN A 446 25.68 -34.49 -11.51
N ILE A 447 24.88 -33.42 -11.51
CA ILE A 447 25.44 -32.07 -11.29
C ILE A 447 25.39 -31.77 -9.79
N VAL A 448 26.53 -31.42 -9.18
CA VAL A 448 26.59 -30.98 -7.77
C VAL A 448 25.75 -29.71 -7.61
N ILE A 449 24.48 -29.86 -7.24
CA ILE A 449 23.58 -28.73 -6.97
C ILE A 449 24.02 -28.14 -5.63
N LEU A 450 24.75 -27.03 -5.67
CA LEU A 450 24.88 -26.17 -4.50
C LEU A 450 23.48 -25.74 -4.04
N ASN A 451 23.16 -25.98 -2.76
CA ASN A 451 21.93 -25.50 -2.15
C ASN A 451 21.79 -23.99 -2.31
N ASP A 452 20.60 -23.51 -2.69
CA ASP A 452 20.25 -22.09 -2.80
C ASP A 452 20.61 -21.30 -1.52
N GLY A 453 20.58 -21.95 -0.35
CA GLY A 453 21.01 -21.37 0.93
C GLY A 453 22.49 -21.01 1.00
N ASN A 454 23.39 -21.76 0.34
CA ASN A 454 24.82 -21.44 0.31
C ASN A 454 25.10 -20.20 -0.55
N ILE A 455 24.34 -20.04 -1.65
CA ILE A 455 24.42 -18.87 -2.54
C ILE A 455 23.90 -17.63 -1.81
N LEU A 456 22.77 -17.76 -1.11
CA LEU A 456 22.23 -16.68 -0.28
C LEU A 456 23.22 -16.29 0.82
N THR A 457 23.83 -17.25 1.49
CA THR A 457 24.85 -16.97 2.52
C THR A 457 26.05 -16.25 1.93
N LEU A 458 26.54 -16.67 0.75
CA LEU A 458 27.62 -15.99 0.04
C LEU A 458 27.22 -14.55 -0.29
N MET A 459 26.01 -14.35 -0.81
CA MET A 459 25.49 -13.04 -1.20
C MET A 459 25.41 -12.07 -0.01
N LEU A 460 24.91 -12.53 1.14
CA LEU A 460 24.82 -11.74 2.37
C LEU A 460 26.17 -11.44 3.02
N MET A 461 27.09 -12.43 3.03
CA MET A 461 28.42 -12.23 3.59
C MET A 461 29.26 -11.31 2.70
N LEU A 462 29.20 -11.49 1.38
CA LEU A 462 29.92 -10.66 0.42
C LEU A 462 29.45 -9.21 0.48
N SER A 463 28.14 -8.97 0.54
CA SER A 463 27.60 -7.61 0.61
C SER A 463 28.04 -6.88 1.89
N ARG A 464 28.07 -7.57 3.03
CA ARG A 464 28.61 -7.03 4.30
C ARG A 464 30.12 -6.77 4.23
N PHE A 465 30.87 -7.65 3.57
CA PHE A 465 32.30 -7.47 3.37
C PHE A 465 32.59 -6.21 2.52
N GLU A 466 31.83 -6.01 1.45
CA GLU A 466 31.91 -4.82 0.60
C GLU A 466 31.57 -3.54 1.34
N GLU A 467 30.49 -3.53 2.13
CA GLU A 467 30.09 -2.38 2.95
C GLU A 467 31.22 -1.98 3.92
N LYS A 468 31.81 -2.95 4.62
CA LYS A 468 32.94 -2.71 5.53
C LYS A 468 34.18 -2.18 4.80
N LEU A 469 34.54 -2.75 3.65
CA LEU A 469 35.70 -2.29 2.88
C LEU A 469 35.51 -0.85 2.38
N LYS A 470 34.30 -0.51 1.90
CA LYS A 470 33.97 0.86 1.49
C LYS A 470 34.06 1.83 2.66
N ALA A 471 33.52 1.46 3.83
CA ALA A 471 33.58 2.28 5.04
C ALA A 471 35.02 2.52 5.54
N ILE A 472 35.88 1.49 5.51
CA ILE A 472 37.29 1.64 5.89
C ILE A 472 38.02 2.54 4.88
N THR A 473 37.78 2.34 3.57
CA THR A 473 38.44 3.14 2.53
C THR A 473 38.02 4.61 2.59
N SER A 474 36.73 4.91 2.78
CA SER A 474 36.24 6.28 2.91
C SER A 474 36.78 6.97 4.15
N HIS A 475 36.82 6.26 5.29
CA HIS A 475 37.42 6.77 6.52
C HIS A 475 38.91 7.09 6.34
N LEU A 476 39.65 6.18 5.73
CA LEU A 476 41.09 6.35 5.47
C LEU A 476 41.40 7.46 4.45
N LEU A 477 40.51 7.73 3.49
CA LEU A 477 40.66 8.86 2.56
C LEU A 477 40.54 10.20 3.29
N VAL A 478 39.57 10.33 4.21
CA VAL A 478 39.37 11.55 5.02
C VAL A 478 40.53 11.75 6.00
N GLU A 479 41.00 10.68 6.65
CA GLU A 479 42.11 10.73 7.61
C GLU A 479 43.50 10.68 6.97
N LYS A 480 43.62 10.56 5.65
CA LYS A 480 44.90 10.37 4.95
C LYS A 480 45.93 11.43 5.34
N ALA A 481 45.52 12.71 5.35
CA ALA A 481 46.41 13.83 5.66
C ALA A 481 46.87 13.82 7.12
N THR A 482 45.98 13.48 8.06
CA THR A 482 46.28 13.48 9.50
C THR A 482 47.16 12.30 9.89
N LEU A 483 46.88 11.11 9.35
CA LEU A 483 47.70 9.91 9.53
C LEU A 483 49.11 10.10 8.97
N TRP A 484 49.24 10.70 7.79
CA TRP A 484 50.53 11.01 7.19
C TRP A 484 51.36 11.95 8.07
N GLN A 485 50.79 13.07 8.51
CA GLN A 485 51.48 14.04 9.38
C GLN A 485 51.87 13.45 10.74
N SER A 486 50.98 12.63 11.33
CA SER A 486 51.25 11.93 12.60
C SER A 486 52.41 10.94 12.44
N CYS A 487 52.42 10.12 11.38
CA CYS A 487 53.50 9.18 11.13
C CYS A 487 54.83 9.90 10.86
N GLN A 488 54.80 10.96 10.04
CA GLN A 488 55.98 11.76 9.72
C GLN A 488 56.59 12.41 10.96
N SER A 489 55.77 13.05 11.80
CA SER A 489 56.24 13.71 13.02
C SER A 489 56.84 12.71 14.01
N ARG A 490 56.19 11.56 14.24
CA ARG A 490 56.68 10.49 15.12
C ARG A 490 57.96 9.84 14.59
N ALA A 491 58.06 9.60 13.29
CA ALA A 491 59.26 9.05 12.64
C ALA A 491 60.43 10.04 12.77
N THR A 492 60.16 11.32 12.52
CA THR A 492 61.16 12.39 12.68
C THR A 492 61.63 12.52 14.13
N GLN A 493 60.70 12.48 15.09
CA GLN A 493 61.02 12.58 16.51
C GLN A 493 61.89 11.40 16.98
N LYS A 494 61.57 10.16 16.58
CA LYS A 494 62.41 8.99 16.88
C LYS A 494 63.84 9.10 16.31
N MET A 495 64.00 9.68 15.11
CA MET A 495 65.33 9.94 14.53
C MET A 495 66.08 11.05 15.29
N VAL A 496 65.37 12.08 15.74
CA VAL A 496 65.94 13.14 16.60
C VAL A 496 66.35 12.56 17.96
N ASP A 497 65.53 11.73 18.58
CA ASP A 497 65.82 11.07 19.85
C ASP A 497 67.07 10.19 19.74
N LEU A 498 67.23 9.44 18.64
CA LEU A 498 68.45 8.67 18.36
C LEU A 498 69.66 9.58 18.13
N SER A 499 69.50 10.71 17.42
CA SER A 499 70.58 11.68 17.27
C SER A 499 71.05 12.25 18.61
N GLN A 500 70.11 12.52 19.53
CA GLN A 500 70.41 12.98 20.90
C GLN A 500 71.01 11.87 21.76
N TYR A 501 70.55 10.63 21.59
CA TYR A 501 71.09 9.47 22.31
C TYR A 501 72.59 9.25 22.02
N PHE A 502 73.03 9.40 20.76
CA PHE A 502 74.44 9.28 20.37
C PHE A 502 75.27 10.58 20.59
N SER A 503 74.66 11.67 21.07
CA SER A 503 75.34 12.94 21.40
C SER A 503 76.17 12.87 22.69
N GLY A 504 75.82 11.95 23.60
CA GLY A 504 76.50 11.76 24.90
C GLY A 504 76.13 12.79 25.99
N GLU A 505 75.16 13.67 25.75
CA GLU A 505 74.76 14.73 26.71
C GLU A 505 73.60 14.34 27.65
N GLN A 506 73.02 13.14 27.47
CA GLN A 506 71.96 12.64 28.36
C GLN A 506 72.56 11.99 29.61
N ALA A 507 72.31 12.59 30.78
CA ALA A 507 72.91 12.25 32.08
C ALA A 507 72.60 10.83 32.64
N ILE A 508 71.90 9.97 31.90
CA ILE A 508 71.29 8.73 32.41
C ILE A 508 71.93 7.45 31.83
N SER A 509 72.83 7.54 30.84
CA SER A 509 73.36 6.36 30.14
C SER A 509 74.84 6.49 29.76
N ASP A 510 75.68 5.57 30.26
CA ASP A 510 77.11 5.45 29.92
C ASP A 510 77.30 4.99 28.47
N ILE A 511 77.34 5.93 27.52
CA ILE A 511 77.46 5.64 26.08
C ILE A 511 78.60 6.44 25.46
N GLU A 512 79.36 5.80 24.57
CA GLU A 512 80.41 6.44 23.77
C GLU A 512 79.78 7.41 22.74
N ARG A 513 80.12 8.70 22.85
CA ARG A 513 79.71 9.74 21.91
C ARG A 513 80.20 9.40 20.49
N ASN A 514 79.27 9.37 19.53
CA ASN A 514 79.58 9.07 18.13
C ASN A 514 79.05 10.17 17.21
N GLU A 515 79.94 11.09 16.83
CA GLU A 515 79.62 12.27 16.01
C GLU A 515 79.14 11.93 14.58
N PRO A 516 79.68 10.93 13.86
CA PRO A 516 79.16 10.57 12.54
C PRO A 516 77.74 10.00 12.58
N LEU A 517 77.39 9.14 13.55
CA LEU A 517 76.02 8.62 13.69
C LEU A 517 75.04 9.72 14.07
N MET A 518 75.43 10.65 14.95
CA MET A 518 74.63 11.82 15.31
C MET A 518 74.29 12.68 14.09
N LYS A 519 75.29 13.02 13.27
CA LYS A 519 75.07 13.79 12.03
C LYS A 519 74.18 13.03 11.04
N TRP A 520 74.38 11.72 10.91
CA TRP A 520 73.56 10.89 10.04
C TRP A 520 72.08 10.87 10.47
N PHE A 521 71.78 10.59 11.75
CA PHE A 521 70.40 10.58 12.25
C PHE A 521 69.72 11.95 12.12
N SER A 522 70.47 13.04 12.32
CA SER A 522 69.96 14.40 12.11
C SER A 522 69.64 14.70 10.64
N ALA A 523 70.46 14.19 9.71
CA ALA A 523 70.23 14.31 8.27
C ALA A 523 69.03 13.47 7.82
N MET A 524 68.92 12.23 8.29
CA MET A 524 67.78 11.35 8.05
C MET A 524 66.47 11.95 8.59
N ALA A 525 66.50 12.57 9.78
CA ALA A 525 65.34 13.30 10.32
C ALA A 525 64.91 14.47 9.42
N ALA A 526 65.86 15.19 8.82
CA ALA A 526 65.58 16.27 7.87
C ALA A 526 65.01 15.75 6.55
N GLU A 527 65.53 14.62 6.04
CA GLU A 527 65.00 13.96 4.84
C GLU A 527 63.56 13.49 5.05
N ILE A 528 63.25 12.83 6.18
CA ILE A 528 61.89 12.39 6.52
C ILE A 528 60.93 13.59 6.64
N ARG A 529 61.39 14.71 7.22
CA ARG A 529 60.60 15.94 7.33
C ARG A 529 60.33 16.60 5.97
N SER A 530 61.17 16.36 4.96
CA SER A 530 61.02 16.92 3.61
C SER A 530 59.98 16.20 2.74
N LEU A 531 59.46 15.06 3.20
CA LEU A 531 58.42 14.30 2.49
C LEU A 531 57.08 15.03 2.56
N SER A 532 56.42 15.25 1.42
CA SER A 532 55.15 15.96 1.33
C SER A 532 54.07 15.13 0.64
N CYS A 533 52.82 15.29 1.07
CA CYS A 533 51.62 14.64 0.52
C CYS A 533 51.03 15.38 -0.71
N GLU A 534 51.63 16.50 -1.13
CA GLU A 534 51.01 17.42 -2.09
C GLU A 534 51.37 17.09 -3.55
N SER A 535 50.37 16.59 -4.29
CA SER A 535 50.24 16.41 -5.75
C SER A 535 50.37 14.98 -6.32
N THR A 536 49.41 14.60 -7.18
CA THR A 536 49.29 13.30 -7.87
C THR A 536 50.52 12.97 -8.73
N THR A 537 51.21 13.99 -9.26
CA THR A 537 52.41 13.81 -10.08
C THR A 537 53.67 13.48 -9.25
N SER A 538 53.67 13.77 -7.94
CA SER A 538 54.80 13.46 -7.04
C SER A 538 54.67 12.15 -6.25
N GLN A 539 53.60 11.37 -6.41
CA GLN A 539 53.34 10.15 -5.64
C GLN A 539 54.42 9.07 -5.84
N PHE A 540 54.81 8.79 -7.08
CA PHE A 540 55.86 7.81 -7.39
C PHE A 540 57.24 8.27 -6.88
N ALA A 541 57.53 9.58 -6.95
CA ALA A 541 58.80 10.13 -6.47
C ALA A 541 58.90 10.06 -4.94
N THR A 542 57.81 10.34 -4.24
CA THR A 542 57.74 10.32 -2.77
C THR A 542 57.79 8.88 -2.24
N GLY A 543 57.08 7.94 -2.87
CA GLY A 543 57.16 6.51 -2.53
C GLY A 543 58.57 5.94 -2.71
N LYS A 544 59.26 6.30 -3.81
CA LYS A 544 60.65 5.86 -4.06
C LYS A 544 61.63 6.47 -3.04
N LYS A 545 61.45 7.74 -2.65
CA LYS A 545 62.24 8.38 -1.59
C LYS A 545 62.04 7.68 -0.24
N ILE A 546 60.81 7.33 0.12
CA ILE A 546 60.52 6.57 1.34
C ILE A 546 61.22 5.20 1.32
N GLN A 547 61.20 4.52 0.19
CA GLN A 547 61.89 3.24 0.04
C GLN A 547 63.41 3.36 0.22
N LEU A 548 64.02 4.41 -0.34
CA LEU A 548 65.44 4.71 -0.12
C LEU A 548 65.76 5.01 1.35
N CYS A 549 64.89 5.74 2.06
CA CYS A 549 65.05 5.96 3.50
C CYS A 549 64.95 4.64 4.29
N ILE A 550 64.06 3.72 3.90
CA ILE A 550 63.94 2.40 4.54
C ILE A 550 65.19 1.56 4.30
N GLU A 551 65.71 1.52 3.08
CA GLU A 551 66.96 0.82 2.74
C GLU A 551 68.14 1.38 3.55
N ALA A 552 68.25 2.71 3.63
CA ALA A 552 69.28 3.37 4.42
C ALA A 552 69.19 3.05 5.93
N LEU A 553 67.97 2.89 6.48
CA LEU A 553 67.76 2.46 7.87
C LEU A 553 68.11 0.98 8.10
N VAL A 554 67.93 0.12 7.10
CA VAL A 554 68.33 -1.31 7.16
C VAL A 554 69.85 -1.43 7.13
N ASP A 555 70.52 -0.65 6.29
CA ASP A 555 71.97 -0.67 6.18
C ASP A 555 72.64 -0.21 7.48
N ILE A 556 72.05 0.76 8.18
CA ILE A 556 72.58 1.24 9.47
C ILE A 556 72.29 0.30 10.65
N GLU A 557 71.26 -0.54 10.54
CA GLU A 557 70.99 -1.59 11.52
C GLU A 557 72.14 -2.63 11.56
N GLN A 558 72.91 -2.77 10.48
CA GLN A 558 74.07 -3.66 10.39
C GLN A 558 75.36 -3.08 11.01
N PHE A 559 75.33 -1.83 11.48
CA PHE A 559 76.48 -1.18 12.09
C PHE A 559 76.69 -1.71 13.53
N ASP A 560 77.90 -2.17 13.87
CA ASP A 560 78.21 -2.88 15.13
C ASP A 560 77.71 -2.18 16.41
N LEU A 561 77.77 -0.84 16.47
CA LEU A 561 77.32 -0.06 17.64
C LEU A 561 75.79 0.04 17.75
N VAL A 562 75.09 -0.06 16.62
CA VAL A 562 73.63 0.01 16.54
C VAL A 562 73.02 -1.37 16.77
N ASP A 563 73.63 -2.42 16.20
CA ASP A 563 73.16 -3.80 16.37
C ASP A 563 73.29 -4.29 17.82
N ARG A 564 74.33 -3.85 18.53
CA ARG A 564 74.52 -4.15 19.97
C ARG A 564 73.49 -3.47 20.87
N ASN A 565 72.81 -2.41 20.41
CA ASN A 565 71.87 -1.65 21.22
C ASN A 565 70.40 -1.96 20.87
N SER A 566 69.73 -2.69 21.77
CA SER A 566 68.33 -3.09 21.61
C SER A 566 67.36 -1.90 21.50
N GLN A 567 67.62 -0.78 22.18
CA GLN A 567 66.76 0.42 22.12
C GLN A 567 66.89 1.15 20.77
N ALA A 568 68.11 1.21 20.24
CA ALA A 568 68.35 1.78 18.91
C ALA A 568 67.67 0.92 17.83
N LYS A 569 67.82 -0.41 17.91
CA LYS A 569 67.18 -1.37 17.01
C LYS A 569 65.66 -1.28 17.05
N SER A 570 65.05 -1.21 18.24
CA SER A 570 63.60 -1.04 18.40
C SER A 570 63.10 0.28 17.81
N SER A 571 63.87 1.37 17.96
CA SER A 571 63.52 2.69 17.42
C SER A 571 63.66 2.75 15.90
N LEU A 572 64.67 2.10 15.32
CA LEU A 572 64.84 1.94 13.88
C LEU A 572 63.71 1.11 13.27
N GLN A 573 63.37 -0.04 13.88
CA GLN A 573 62.25 -0.87 13.45
C GLN A 573 60.92 -0.13 13.53
N SER A 574 60.70 0.63 14.61
CA SER A 574 59.53 1.50 14.75
C SER A 574 59.45 2.55 13.63
N THR A 575 60.59 3.15 13.28
CA THR A 575 60.64 4.21 12.24
C THR A 575 60.42 3.62 10.85
N ARG A 576 60.99 2.45 10.57
CA ARG A 576 60.70 1.69 9.35
C ARG A 576 59.22 1.35 9.24
N HIS A 577 58.58 0.94 10.33
CA HIS A 577 57.15 0.66 10.35
C HIS A 577 56.32 1.91 10.03
N LEU A 578 56.64 3.06 10.64
CA LEU A 578 55.96 4.34 10.36
C LEU A 578 56.15 4.79 8.90
N LEU A 579 57.35 4.62 8.33
CA LEU A 579 57.63 4.93 6.93
C LEU A 579 56.89 3.99 5.96
N LEU A 580 56.79 2.70 6.28
CA LEU A 580 55.98 1.75 5.53
C LEU A 580 54.49 2.09 5.60
N GLN A 581 54.00 2.50 6.77
CA GLN A 581 52.62 2.94 6.94
C GLN A 581 52.33 4.19 6.11
N MET A 582 53.26 5.16 6.08
CA MET A 582 53.19 6.33 5.19
C MET A 582 53.08 5.91 3.72
N ALA A 583 54.01 5.07 3.23
CA ALA A 583 53.96 4.58 1.84
C ALA A 583 52.65 3.86 1.49
N ARG A 584 52.08 3.09 2.43
CA ARG A 584 50.80 2.40 2.26
C ARG A 584 49.60 3.37 2.25
N THR A 585 49.59 4.38 3.12
CA THR A 585 48.53 5.41 3.11
C THR A 585 48.51 6.23 1.83
N GLU A 586 49.65 6.41 1.16
CA GLU A 586 49.71 7.06 -0.15
C GLU A 586 49.07 6.24 -1.27
N ARG A 587 49.12 4.90 -1.17
CA ARG A 587 48.50 3.99 -2.14
C ARG A 587 46.98 4.11 -2.19
N ILE A 588 46.35 4.62 -1.13
CA ILE A 588 44.91 4.88 -1.11
C ILE A 588 44.64 6.18 -1.88
N THR A 589 43.88 6.03 -2.96
CA THR A 589 43.40 7.10 -3.85
C THR A 589 41.89 6.93 -4.07
N ASP A 590 41.22 7.98 -4.56
CA ASP A 590 39.79 7.88 -4.92
C ASP A 590 39.53 6.78 -5.96
N GLU A 591 40.51 6.45 -6.80
CA GLU A 591 40.46 5.34 -7.75
C GLU A 591 40.28 3.98 -7.06
N THR A 592 40.80 3.80 -5.83
CA THR A 592 40.61 2.55 -5.07
C THR A 592 39.16 2.35 -4.66
N LEU A 593 38.44 3.44 -4.34
CA LEU A 593 37.02 3.40 -4.03
C LEU A 593 36.22 3.10 -5.30
N VAL A 594 36.53 3.76 -6.42
CA VAL A 594 35.94 3.47 -7.74
C VAL A 594 36.16 2.01 -8.15
N ALA A 595 37.35 1.46 -7.86
CA ALA A 595 37.66 0.06 -8.11
C ALA A 595 36.76 -0.89 -7.31
N ILE A 596 36.60 -0.67 -5.99
CA ILE A 596 35.68 -1.48 -5.17
C ILE A 596 34.25 -1.38 -5.70
N GLU A 597 33.80 -0.17 -6.06
CA GLU A 597 32.47 0.05 -6.60
C GLU A 597 32.23 -0.69 -7.92
N SER A 598 33.18 -0.60 -8.86
CA SER A 598 33.09 -1.28 -10.16
C SER A 598 33.05 -2.80 -10.03
N ILE A 599 33.81 -3.38 -9.10
CA ILE A 599 33.83 -4.83 -8.84
C ILE A 599 32.53 -5.28 -8.14
N SER A 600 31.95 -4.43 -7.30
CA SER A 600 30.70 -4.71 -6.55
C SER A 600 29.41 -4.55 -7.36
N ASP A 601 29.49 -4.20 -8.65
CA ASP A 601 28.32 -3.95 -9.52
C ASP A 601 27.41 -5.19 -9.61
N MET A 602 26.15 -5.03 -9.19
CA MET A 602 25.12 -6.08 -9.16
C MET A 602 23.91 -5.74 -10.04
N SER A 603 24.03 -4.76 -10.94
CA SER A 603 22.97 -4.35 -11.89
C SER A 603 22.37 -5.50 -12.72
N TYR A 604 23.13 -6.57 -12.94
CA TYR A 604 22.70 -7.76 -13.68
C TYR A 604 21.70 -8.64 -12.92
N ALA A 605 21.61 -8.52 -11.60
CA ALA A 605 20.89 -9.45 -10.75
C ALA A 605 19.48 -8.98 -10.38
N GLN A 606 19.01 -7.84 -10.89
CA GLN A 606 17.76 -7.22 -10.44
C GLN A 606 16.54 -8.16 -10.49
N GLU A 607 16.26 -8.80 -11.63
CA GLU A 607 15.19 -9.82 -11.72
C GLU A 607 15.55 -11.11 -10.94
N ALA A 608 16.84 -11.47 -10.90
CA ALA A 608 17.29 -12.71 -10.27
C ALA A 608 17.12 -12.69 -8.72
N ILE A 609 17.27 -11.54 -8.07
CA ILE A 609 17.14 -11.38 -6.61
C ILE A 609 15.70 -11.61 -6.16
N GLU A 610 14.71 -11.19 -6.95
CA GLU A 610 13.28 -11.42 -6.63
C GLU A 610 13.01 -12.91 -6.42
N GLY A 611 13.65 -13.77 -7.23
CA GLY A 611 13.58 -15.23 -7.08
C GLY A 611 14.27 -15.80 -5.83
N TYR A 612 14.98 -15.00 -5.04
CA TYR A 612 15.56 -15.38 -3.74
C TYR A 612 14.77 -14.83 -2.54
N VAL A 613 13.77 -13.97 -2.75
CA VAL A 613 12.93 -13.42 -1.67
C VAL A 613 12.33 -14.53 -0.79
N PRO A 614 11.75 -15.63 -1.33
CA PRO A 614 11.24 -16.71 -0.49
C PRO A 614 12.32 -17.41 0.36
N ALA A 615 13.53 -17.55 -0.19
CA ALA A 615 14.67 -18.13 0.54
C ALA A 615 15.17 -17.17 1.64
N ILE A 616 15.18 -15.86 1.37
CA ILE A 616 15.48 -14.82 2.37
C ILE A 616 14.43 -14.84 3.48
N HIS A 617 13.14 -14.89 3.14
CA HIS A 617 12.05 -15.01 4.11
C HIS A 617 12.20 -16.24 4.99
N PHE A 618 12.57 -17.39 4.43
CA PHE A 618 12.83 -18.60 5.20
C PHE A 618 14.03 -18.43 6.15
N SER A 619 15.12 -17.83 5.68
CA SER A 619 16.29 -17.55 6.51
C SER A 619 15.99 -16.59 7.66
N VAL A 620 15.23 -15.52 7.41
CA VAL A 620 14.84 -14.52 8.42
C VAL A 620 13.90 -15.13 9.47
N LYS A 621 12.95 -15.99 9.06
CA LYS A 621 12.08 -16.73 9.99
C LYS A 621 12.86 -17.66 10.91
N LYS A 622 13.96 -18.24 10.42
CA LYS A 622 14.82 -19.14 11.20
C LYS A 622 15.78 -18.38 12.11
N ASP A 623 16.36 -17.29 11.63
CA ASP A 623 17.31 -16.47 12.37
C ASP A 623 17.08 -14.96 12.09
N PRO A 624 16.45 -14.23 13.02
CA PRO A 624 16.13 -12.81 12.85
C PRO A 624 17.36 -11.91 12.80
N SER A 625 18.51 -12.36 13.32
CA SER A 625 19.77 -11.60 13.20
C SER A 625 20.21 -11.42 11.74
N THR A 626 19.66 -12.25 10.84
CA THR A 626 19.94 -12.20 9.41
C THR A 626 19.53 -10.86 8.79
N VAL A 627 18.53 -10.18 9.37
CA VAL A 627 18.01 -8.88 8.91
C VAL A 627 19.12 -7.83 8.83
N SER A 628 20.03 -7.82 9.80
CA SER A 628 21.18 -6.90 9.81
C SER A 628 22.11 -7.05 8.60
N PHE A 629 22.19 -8.23 7.98
CA PHE A 629 23.01 -8.46 6.78
C PHE A 629 22.28 -8.02 5.49
N LEU A 630 20.97 -7.85 5.53
CA LEU A 630 20.19 -7.43 4.35
C LEU A 630 20.50 -5.99 3.94
N ARG A 631 20.92 -5.13 4.88
CA ARG A 631 21.31 -3.74 4.58
C ARG A 631 22.39 -3.68 3.50
N GLY A 632 23.49 -4.43 3.68
CA GLY A 632 24.56 -4.50 2.69
C GLY A 632 24.07 -5.03 1.35
N LEU A 633 23.13 -5.99 1.35
CA LEU A 633 22.54 -6.51 0.11
C LEU A 633 21.71 -5.45 -0.64
N PHE A 634 20.91 -4.65 0.08
CA PHE A 634 20.12 -3.58 -0.53
C PHE A 634 21.00 -2.46 -1.08
N GLN A 635 22.06 -2.08 -0.36
CA GLN A 635 23.07 -1.14 -0.87
C GLN A 635 23.77 -1.68 -2.12
N LYS A 636 24.08 -2.98 -2.15
CA LYS A 636 24.65 -3.63 -3.33
C LYS A 636 23.66 -3.64 -4.51
N ALA A 637 22.38 -3.92 -4.27
CA ALA A 637 21.33 -3.85 -5.29
C ALA A 637 21.12 -2.42 -5.83
N ALA A 638 21.30 -1.39 -4.99
CA ALA A 638 21.23 0.01 -5.39
C ALA A 638 22.33 0.42 -6.41
N SER A 639 23.36 -0.41 -6.63
CA SER A 639 24.34 -0.19 -7.72
C SER A 639 23.70 -0.09 -9.10
N CYS A 640 22.51 -0.66 -9.31
CA CYS A 640 21.74 -0.53 -10.55
C CYS A 640 21.38 0.93 -10.88
N ILE A 641 20.94 1.69 -9.87
CA ILE A 641 20.60 3.12 -10.02
C ILE A 641 21.82 3.88 -10.51
N ARG A 642 22.98 3.60 -9.92
CA ARG A 642 24.23 4.33 -10.17
C ARG A 642 24.69 4.27 -11.62
N ALA A 643 24.50 3.13 -12.30
CA ALA A 643 24.88 2.97 -13.70
C ALA A 643 24.11 3.92 -14.64
N VAL A 644 22.82 4.13 -14.36
CA VAL A 644 21.96 5.06 -15.12
C VAL A 644 22.19 6.50 -14.66
N SER A 645 22.29 6.73 -13.36
CA SER A 645 22.53 8.07 -12.79
C SER A 645 23.81 8.72 -13.30
N LEU A 646 24.91 7.97 -13.43
CA LEU A 646 26.19 8.53 -13.89
C LEU A 646 26.08 9.18 -15.28
N ARG A 647 25.28 8.60 -16.19
CA ARG A 647 25.03 9.17 -17.51
C ARG A 647 24.06 10.35 -17.47
N LEU A 648 23.08 10.31 -16.57
CA LEU A 648 22.12 11.40 -16.41
C LEU A 648 22.73 12.62 -15.70
N ASP A 649 23.69 12.43 -14.79
CA ASP A 649 24.39 13.52 -14.10
C ASP A 649 25.34 14.26 -15.04
N GLN A 650 25.80 13.60 -16.12
CA GLN A 650 26.58 14.22 -17.18
C GLN A 650 25.73 15.14 -18.07
N GLY A 651 24.41 14.92 -18.16
CA GLY A 651 23.49 15.70 -18.98
C GLY A 651 22.60 16.65 -18.17
N SER A 652 22.32 17.85 -18.67
CA SER A 652 21.42 18.81 -18.02
C SER A 652 19.96 18.62 -18.47
N SER A 653 19.29 17.56 -18.02
CA SER A 653 17.87 17.27 -18.36
C SER A 653 16.95 17.29 -17.14
N GLU A 654 15.77 17.90 -17.25
CA GLU A 654 14.71 17.85 -16.23
C GLU A 654 14.19 16.42 -15.99
N GLN A 655 14.35 15.52 -16.97
CA GLN A 655 13.91 14.12 -16.88
C GLN A 655 14.78 13.25 -15.95
N THR A 656 15.93 13.76 -15.49
CA THR A 656 16.89 13.03 -14.65
C THR A 656 16.30 12.62 -13.31
N GLU A 657 15.53 13.50 -12.66
CA GLU A 657 14.94 13.22 -11.34
C GLU A 657 13.81 12.19 -11.42
N GLU A 658 13.01 12.21 -12.49
CA GLU A 658 11.95 11.20 -12.70
C GLU A 658 12.53 9.79 -12.87
N VAL A 659 13.62 9.66 -13.64
CA VAL A 659 14.29 8.37 -13.87
C VAL A 659 14.91 7.83 -12.57
N LYS A 660 15.63 8.68 -11.82
CA LYS A 660 16.20 8.31 -10.52
C LYS A 660 15.10 7.85 -9.55
N SER A 661 14.00 8.61 -9.47
CA SER A 661 12.84 8.28 -8.62
C SER A 661 12.25 6.91 -8.97
N TYR A 662 12.11 6.59 -10.26
CA TYR A 662 11.60 5.29 -10.68
C TYR A 662 12.49 4.13 -10.24
N TYR A 663 13.80 4.18 -10.51
CA TYR A 663 14.70 3.09 -10.09
C TYR A 663 14.82 2.99 -8.56
N SER A 664 14.78 4.13 -7.85
CA SER A 664 14.65 4.13 -6.38
C SER A 664 13.38 3.41 -5.92
N SER A 665 12.24 3.63 -6.59
CA SER A 665 10.98 2.93 -6.26
C SER A 665 11.05 1.41 -6.48
N LEU A 666 11.86 0.93 -7.45
CA LEU A 666 12.07 -0.50 -7.68
C LEU A 666 12.83 -1.15 -6.52
N ILE A 667 13.90 -0.50 -6.07
CA ILE A 667 14.67 -0.99 -4.93
C ILE A 667 13.87 -0.85 -3.63
N GLU A 668 13.11 0.22 -3.47
CA GLU A 668 12.19 0.38 -2.35
C GLU A 668 11.15 -0.74 -2.30
N LYS A 669 10.55 -1.11 -3.44
CA LYS A 669 9.65 -2.27 -3.53
C LYS A 669 10.35 -3.56 -3.08
N LEU A 670 11.57 -3.82 -3.56
CA LEU A 670 12.34 -4.99 -3.16
C LEU A 670 12.63 -5.00 -1.65
N VAL A 671 12.99 -3.85 -1.06
CA VAL A 671 13.23 -3.70 0.38
C VAL A 671 11.95 -4.00 1.16
N ARG A 672 10.81 -3.41 0.77
CA ARG A 672 9.50 -3.65 1.39
C ARG A 672 9.10 -5.13 1.28
N ASP A 673 9.13 -5.72 0.09
CA ASP A 673 8.76 -7.13 -0.13
C ASP A 673 9.65 -8.10 0.67
N THR A 674 10.94 -7.78 0.84
CA THR A 674 11.88 -8.61 1.61
C THR A 674 11.67 -8.46 3.11
N LEU A 675 11.43 -7.24 3.61
CA LEU A 675 11.24 -6.96 5.04
C LEU A 675 9.82 -7.23 5.55
N ASP A 676 8.82 -7.30 4.67
CA ASP A 676 7.41 -7.59 5.00
C ASP A 676 7.24 -8.90 5.78
N VAL A 677 8.19 -9.85 5.66
CA VAL A 677 8.18 -11.09 6.44
C VAL A 677 8.28 -10.87 7.94
N VAL A 678 8.99 -9.82 8.38
CA VAL A 678 9.24 -9.57 9.80
C VAL A 678 7.99 -9.13 10.57
N PRO A 679 7.23 -8.10 10.14
CA PRO A 679 5.96 -7.75 10.78
C PRO A 679 4.97 -8.92 10.75
N LEU A 680 4.95 -9.73 9.68
CA LEU A 680 4.11 -10.94 9.63
C LEU A 680 4.53 -11.99 10.66
N SER A 681 5.84 -12.22 10.83
CA SER A 681 6.36 -13.12 11.87
C SER A 681 6.03 -12.62 13.27
N ILE A 682 6.28 -11.34 13.57
CA ILE A 682 5.94 -10.72 14.86
C ILE A 682 4.44 -10.85 15.12
N PHE A 683 3.60 -10.51 14.14
CA PHE A 683 2.16 -10.62 14.26
C PHE A 683 1.70 -12.07 14.47
N SER A 684 2.36 -13.06 13.86
CA SER A 684 2.05 -14.47 14.09
C SER A 684 2.34 -14.91 15.54
N VAL A 685 3.37 -14.36 16.18
CA VAL A 685 3.66 -14.56 17.60
C VAL A 685 2.63 -13.84 18.47
N LEU A 686 2.23 -12.62 18.10
CA LEU A 686 1.15 -11.89 18.77
C LEU A 686 -0.17 -12.66 18.77
N LEU A 687 -0.52 -13.30 17.65
CA LEU A 687 -1.72 -14.15 17.56
C LEU A 687 -1.64 -15.35 18.49
N GLN A 688 -0.46 -15.97 18.66
CA GLN A 688 -0.27 -17.05 19.63
C GLN A 688 -0.45 -16.55 21.07
N ILE A 689 0.05 -15.35 21.40
CA ILE A 689 -0.17 -14.73 22.72
C ILE A 689 -1.67 -14.43 22.93
N ALA A 690 -2.35 -13.91 21.91
CA ALA A 690 -3.79 -13.65 21.95
C ALA A 690 -4.60 -14.95 22.17
N ASP A 691 -4.25 -16.03 21.48
CA ASP A 691 -4.87 -17.35 21.63
C ASP A 691 -4.67 -17.93 23.04
N LEU A 692 -3.47 -17.76 23.62
CA LEU A 692 -3.18 -18.15 25.01
C LEU A 692 -4.09 -17.39 25.98
N LYS A 693 -4.30 -16.08 25.74
CA LYS A 693 -5.19 -15.26 26.56
C LYS A 693 -6.66 -15.65 26.41
N GLU A 694 -7.13 -15.90 25.19
CA GLU A 694 -8.54 -16.25 24.91
C GLU A 694 -8.93 -17.60 25.51
N LYS A 695 -8.06 -18.62 25.37
CA LYS A 695 -8.45 -20.02 25.62
C LYS A 695 -7.91 -20.60 26.92
N GLN A 696 -6.76 -20.11 27.41
CA GLN A 696 -5.99 -20.81 28.44
C GLN A 696 -5.81 -20.00 29.72
N LEU A 697 -5.55 -18.69 29.63
CA LEU A 697 -5.26 -17.86 30.81
C LEU A 697 -6.51 -17.37 31.52
N ARG A 698 -6.61 -17.65 32.83
CA ARG A 698 -7.65 -17.13 33.70
C ARG A 698 -7.31 -15.71 34.17
N MET A 699 -8.35 -14.88 34.31
CA MET A 699 -8.22 -13.58 34.97
C MET A 699 -7.86 -13.79 36.45
N ILE A 700 -6.82 -13.10 36.91
CA ILE A 700 -6.40 -13.14 38.32
C ILE A 700 -7.37 -12.24 39.10
N PRO A 701 -8.18 -12.77 40.04
CA PRO A 701 -9.05 -11.93 40.85
C PRO A 701 -8.23 -11.10 41.84
N SER A 702 -8.80 -10.00 42.33
CA SER A 702 -8.14 -9.09 43.27
C SER A 702 -7.84 -9.72 44.64
N LYS A 703 -8.50 -10.82 44.98
CA LYS A 703 -8.24 -11.65 46.17
C LYS A 703 -8.31 -13.13 45.78
N ILE A 704 -7.33 -13.90 46.21
CA ILE A 704 -7.20 -15.34 45.92
C ILE A 704 -7.01 -16.08 47.24
N GLU A 705 -7.73 -17.19 47.42
CA GLU A 705 -7.50 -18.11 48.55
C GLU A 705 -6.18 -18.86 48.34
N THR A 706 -5.36 -19.00 49.39
CA THR A 706 -4.00 -19.58 49.31
C THR A 706 -3.95 -20.96 48.68
N GLU A 707 -5.00 -21.78 48.85
CA GLU A 707 -5.09 -23.12 48.24
C GLU A 707 -5.31 -23.07 46.72
N SER A 708 -6.07 -22.07 46.24
CA SER A 708 -6.34 -21.85 44.82
C SER A 708 -5.21 -21.12 44.07
N LEU A 709 -4.18 -20.65 44.79
CA LEU A 709 -3.06 -19.90 44.21
C LEU A 709 -2.37 -20.67 43.08
N ARG A 710 -2.20 -21.99 43.23
CA ARG A 710 -1.54 -22.83 42.22
C ARG A 710 -2.34 -22.91 40.92
N ASP A 711 -3.66 -22.95 41.03
CA ASP A 711 -4.57 -22.99 39.87
C ASP A 711 -4.63 -21.65 39.13
N PHE A 712 -4.50 -20.53 39.84
CA PHE A 712 -4.40 -19.19 39.23
C PHE A 712 -2.98 -18.84 38.75
N ALA A 713 -1.96 -19.53 39.28
CA ALA A 713 -0.57 -19.30 38.89
C ALA A 713 -0.30 -19.72 37.43
N GLN A 714 -0.90 -20.82 36.95
CA GLN A 714 -0.80 -21.30 35.55
C GLN A 714 0.64 -21.20 35.00
N VAL A 715 1.59 -21.85 35.69
CA VAL A 715 3.03 -21.65 35.49
C VAL A 715 3.47 -22.07 34.09
N ASP A 716 2.91 -23.17 33.56
CA ASP A 716 3.27 -23.69 32.23
C ASP A 716 2.81 -22.75 31.11
N GLU A 717 1.59 -22.22 31.21
CA GLU A 717 1.03 -21.25 30.26
C GLU A 717 1.79 -19.92 30.31
N ARG A 718 2.16 -19.44 31.50
CA ARG A 718 2.97 -18.21 31.66
C ARG A 718 4.40 -18.40 31.18
N TYR A 719 4.98 -19.58 31.33
CA TYR A 719 6.29 -19.90 30.75
C TYR A 719 6.23 -19.89 29.22
N LYS A 720 5.18 -20.46 28.61
CA LYS A 720 4.98 -20.34 27.16
C LYS A 720 4.85 -18.87 26.73
N MET A 721 4.12 -18.06 27.49
CA MET A 721 4.01 -16.62 27.23
C MET A 721 5.38 -15.93 27.27
N SER A 722 6.24 -16.25 28.24
CA SER A 722 7.57 -15.63 28.32
C SER A 722 8.50 -16.05 27.17
N VAL A 723 8.41 -17.30 26.69
CA VAL A 723 9.15 -17.77 25.52
C VAL A 723 8.73 -17.02 24.26
N LEU A 724 7.42 -16.83 24.04
CA LEU A 724 6.89 -16.06 22.89
C LEU A 724 7.30 -14.59 22.96
N THR A 725 7.25 -13.96 24.14
CA THR A 725 7.72 -12.58 24.32
C THR A 725 9.22 -12.44 24.06
N TYR A 726 10.02 -13.43 24.48
CA TYR A 726 11.45 -13.45 24.17
C TYR A 726 11.70 -13.56 22.66
N GLU A 727 11.03 -14.49 21.97
CA GLU A 727 11.11 -14.61 20.52
C GLU A 727 10.79 -13.28 19.81
N LEU A 728 9.72 -12.60 20.25
CA LEU A 728 9.33 -11.30 19.71
C LEU A 728 10.39 -10.21 19.94
N SER A 729 11.07 -10.21 21.09
CA SER A 729 12.18 -9.28 21.36
C SER A 729 13.37 -9.51 20.43
N VAL A 730 13.70 -10.77 20.11
CA VAL A 730 14.78 -11.11 19.15
C VAL A 730 14.45 -10.64 17.73
N PHE A 731 13.20 -10.79 17.29
CA PHE A 731 12.75 -10.24 16.00
C PHE A 731 12.82 -8.71 15.95
N SER A 732 12.40 -8.04 17.03
CA SER A 732 12.42 -6.59 17.13
C SER A 732 13.85 -6.04 17.16
N GLU A 733 14.75 -6.69 17.91
CA GLU A 733 16.18 -6.36 17.96
C GLU A 733 16.84 -6.48 16.57
N GLY A 734 16.47 -7.49 15.78
CA GLY A 734 16.96 -7.68 14.41
C GLY A 734 16.68 -6.50 13.48
N ILE A 735 15.48 -5.89 13.60
CA ILE A 735 15.11 -4.67 12.87
C ILE A 735 15.79 -3.44 13.48
N PHE A 736 15.84 -3.33 14.81
CA PHE A 736 16.43 -2.15 15.47
C PHE A 736 17.93 -1.99 15.24
N ASN A 737 18.64 -3.11 15.08
CA ASN A 737 20.05 -3.13 14.73
C ASN A 737 20.31 -2.79 13.24
N MET A 738 19.25 -2.64 12.44
CA MET A 738 19.37 -2.22 11.05
C MET A 738 19.36 -0.69 10.96
N ASP A 739 20.47 -0.12 10.50
CA ASP A 739 20.51 1.32 10.23
C ASP A 739 19.62 1.68 9.03
N ARG A 740 19.34 2.98 8.88
CA ARG A 740 18.65 3.52 7.71
C ARG A 740 19.32 3.11 6.41
N ILE A 741 18.49 2.79 5.42
CA ILE A 741 18.94 2.37 4.10
C ILE A 741 18.77 3.57 3.17
N SER A 742 19.87 4.10 2.66
CA SER A 742 19.84 5.11 1.61
C SER A 742 19.67 4.44 0.24
N VAL A 743 18.58 4.77 -0.45
CA VAL A 743 18.26 4.26 -1.79
C VAL A 743 18.07 5.45 -2.74
N GLY A 744 19.15 5.84 -3.40
CA GLY A 744 19.16 7.04 -4.26
C GLY A 744 18.87 8.29 -3.43
N SER A 745 17.80 9.02 -3.76
CA SER A 745 17.35 10.22 -3.04
C SER A 745 16.56 9.94 -1.75
N ASN A 746 16.07 8.71 -1.57
CA ASN A 746 15.15 8.38 -0.49
C ASN A 746 15.87 7.60 0.61
N GLU A 747 15.63 7.99 1.87
CA GLU A 747 16.03 7.20 3.03
C GLU A 747 14.85 6.35 3.50
N ILE A 748 15.08 5.04 3.63
CA ILE A 748 14.09 4.09 4.13
C ILE A 748 14.45 3.76 5.57
N ASP A 749 13.53 4.06 6.49
CA ASP A 749 13.64 3.66 7.90
C ASP A 749 12.97 2.29 8.11
N PRO A 750 13.71 1.24 8.52
CA PRO A 750 13.14 -0.08 8.82
C PRO A 750 12.05 -0.05 9.90
N ARG A 751 12.08 0.93 10.80
CA ARG A 751 11.07 1.08 11.88
C ARG A 751 9.71 1.48 11.33
N GLU A 752 9.68 2.34 10.32
CA GLU A 752 8.43 2.72 9.64
C GLU A 752 7.83 1.55 8.86
N ILE A 753 8.68 0.70 8.26
CA ILE A 753 8.23 -0.53 7.59
C ILE A 753 7.60 -1.49 8.60
N LEU A 754 8.20 -1.63 9.79
CA LEU A 754 7.65 -2.44 10.87
C LEU A 754 6.29 -1.91 11.34
N ASP A 755 6.16 -0.61 11.58
CA ASP A 755 4.90 0.03 11.97
C ASP A 755 3.80 -0.18 10.92
N LYS A 756 4.08 0.16 9.66
CA LYS A 756 3.14 -0.03 8.54
C LYS A 756 2.77 -1.49 8.33
N GLY A 757 3.74 -2.39 8.44
CA GLY A 757 3.52 -3.84 8.29
C GLY A 757 2.66 -4.42 9.40
N LEU A 758 2.87 -4.00 10.66
CA LEU A 758 2.02 -4.41 11.79
C LEU A 758 0.61 -3.84 11.65
N ARG A 759 0.45 -2.57 11.25
CA ARG A 759 -0.86 -1.96 10.93
C ARG A 759 -1.59 -2.72 9.82
N LYS A 760 -0.88 -3.11 8.76
CA LYS A 760 -1.42 -3.92 7.64
C LYS A 760 -1.90 -5.29 8.11
N ALA A 761 -1.07 -6.02 8.86
CA ALA A 761 -1.44 -7.33 9.40
C ALA A 761 -2.63 -7.23 10.37
N LEU A 762 -2.63 -6.23 11.26
CA LEU A 762 -3.73 -5.96 12.19
C LEU A 762 -5.03 -5.65 11.45
N THR A 763 -4.99 -4.75 10.48
CA THR A 763 -6.15 -4.33 9.70
C THR A 763 -6.79 -5.49 8.96
N GLN A 764 -5.96 -6.32 8.31
CA GLN A 764 -6.41 -7.52 7.64
C GLN A 764 -7.05 -8.50 8.62
N HIS A 765 -6.38 -8.77 9.75
CA HIS A 765 -6.86 -9.75 10.71
C HIS A 765 -8.16 -9.33 11.40
N VAL A 766 -8.27 -8.09 11.88
CA VAL A 766 -9.48 -7.54 12.48
C VAL A 766 -10.64 -7.55 11.49
N SER A 767 -10.40 -7.15 10.23
CA SER A 767 -11.42 -7.17 9.18
C SER A 767 -11.92 -8.61 8.91
N ILE A 768 -11.03 -9.59 8.89
CA ILE A 768 -11.38 -11.02 8.73
C ILE A 768 -12.18 -11.54 9.93
N ILE A 769 -11.75 -11.23 11.16
CA ILE A 769 -12.47 -11.62 12.39
C ILE A 769 -13.89 -11.07 12.35
N MET A 770 -14.05 -9.79 12.04
CA MET A 770 -15.36 -9.13 11.95
C MET A 770 -16.22 -9.77 10.87
N HIS A 771 -15.68 -9.96 9.66
CA HIS A 771 -16.43 -10.55 8.55
C HIS A 771 -16.85 -12.01 8.81
N ARG A 772 -16.00 -12.82 9.44
CA ARG A 772 -16.30 -14.24 9.72
C ARG A 772 -17.18 -14.43 10.95
N THR A 773 -17.00 -13.63 12.00
CA THR A 773 -17.71 -13.82 13.27
C THR A 773 -19.11 -13.21 13.25
N LEU A 774 -19.28 -12.02 12.65
CA LEU A 774 -20.56 -11.31 12.61
C LEU A 774 -21.47 -11.85 11.50
N GLN A 775 -21.81 -13.14 11.56
CA GLN A 775 -22.72 -13.82 10.65
C GLN A 775 -23.99 -14.22 11.40
N PHE A 776 -25.10 -13.55 11.11
CA PHE A 776 -26.38 -13.79 11.76
C PHE A 776 -27.27 -14.63 10.85
N HIS A 777 -27.74 -15.78 11.35
CA HIS A 777 -28.60 -16.69 10.60
C HIS A 777 -30.02 -16.63 11.17
N PHE A 778 -30.90 -15.89 10.50
CA PHE A 778 -32.32 -15.89 10.84
C PHE A 778 -33.05 -16.95 10.00
N ARG A 779 -33.61 -17.99 10.63
CA ARG A 779 -34.37 -19.06 9.95
C ARG A 779 -35.84 -19.04 10.41
N GLY A 780 -36.76 -18.76 9.50
CA GLY A 780 -38.22 -18.82 9.73
C GLY A 780 -38.93 -17.46 9.69
N ASP A 781 -40.24 -17.47 9.93
CA ASP A 781 -41.06 -16.26 10.08
C ASP A 781 -40.82 -15.58 11.44
N ILE A 782 -41.04 -14.27 11.51
CA ILE A 782 -40.88 -13.48 12.74
C ILE A 782 -41.98 -13.86 13.74
N LYS A 783 -41.62 -14.71 14.71
CA LYS A 783 -42.48 -15.18 15.81
C LYS A 783 -41.76 -15.02 17.15
N PRO A 784 -42.48 -14.86 18.29
CA PRO A 784 -41.88 -14.62 19.61
C PRO A 784 -40.76 -15.61 19.98
N GLY A 785 -41.01 -16.91 19.90
CA GLY A 785 -40.01 -17.93 20.24
C GLY A 785 -38.77 -17.97 19.32
N THR A 786 -38.90 -17.52 18.07
CA THR A 786 -37.76 -17.42 17.14
C THR A 786 -36.85 -16.24 17.50
N ILE A 787 -37.42 -15.14 18.02
CA ILE A 787 -36.67 -13.94 18.41
C ILE A 787 -35.79 -14.22 19.63
N VAL A 788 -36.30 -14.95 20.63
CA VAL A 788 -35.53 -15.31 21.83
C VAL A 788 -34.31 -16.17 21.49
N ASN A 789 -34.50 -17.21 20.66
CA ASN A 789 -33.38 -18.04 20.21
C ASN A 789 -32.37 -17.22 19.39
N PHE A 790 -32.86 -16.33 18.53
CA PHE A 790 -32.01 -15.45 17.73
C PHE A 790 -31.24 -14.43 18.58
N GLN A 791 -31.83 -13.95 19.68
CA GLN A 791 -31.18 -13.08 20.67
C GLN A 791 -30.04 -13.83 21.39
N ALA A 792 -30.28 -15.06 21.82
CA ALA A 792 -29.26 -15.89 22.46
C ALA A 792 -28.10 -16.18 21.51
N ASP A 793 -28.40 -16.54 20.26
CA ASP A 793 -27.39 -16.76 19.21
C ASP A 793 -26.59 -15.49 18.93
N SER A 794 -27.26 -14.34 18.79
CA SER A 794 -26.60 -13.05 18.57
C SER A 794 -25.68 -12.68 19.75
N THR A 795 -26.15 -12.85 20.99
CA THR A 795 -25.35 -12.60 22.19
C THR A 795 -24.10 -13.49 22.22
N ARG A 796 -24.23 -14.77 21.84
CA ARG A 796 -23.09 -15.70 21.74
C ARG A 796 -22.09 -15.25 20.66
N THR A 797 -22.56 -14.78 19.51
CA THR A 797 -21.67 -14.25 18.46
C THR A 797 -20.91 -13.01 18.92
N PHE A 798 -21.57 -12.06 19.61
CA PHE A 798 -20.90 -10.88 20.16
C PHE A 798 -19.91 -11.24 21.26
N SER A 799 -20.28 -12.14 22.18
CA SER A 799 -19.38 -12.62 23.24
C SER A 799 -18.12 -13.28 22.65
N SER A 800 -18.27 -14.12 21.62
CA SER A 800 -17.12 -14.71 20.92
C SER A 800 -16.24 -13.66 20.22
N LEU A 801 -16.84 -12.60 19.68
CA LEU A 801 -16.09 -11.51 19.06
C LEU A 801 -15.30 -10.71 20.11
N ILE A 802 -15.95 -10.36 21.22
CA ILE A 802 -15.34 -9.61 22.32
C ILE A 802 -14.09 -10.33 22.83
N SER A 803 -14.19 -11.64 23.15
CA SER A 803 -13.04 -12.41 23.66
C SER A 803 -11.84 -12.40 22.70
N ARG A 804 -12.08 -12.47 21.38
CA ARG A 804 -11.02 -12.44 20.36
C ARG A 804 -10.37 -11.07 20.23
N LEU A 805 -11.18 -10.00 20.21
CA LEU A 805 -10.67 -8.64 20.10
C LEU A 805 -9.92 -8.22 21.38
N GLU A 806 -10.43 -8.61 22.56
CA GLU A 806 -9.76 -8.36 23.84
C GLU A 806 -8.44 -9.14 23.96
N GLY A 807 -8.40 -10.40 23.49
CA GLY A 807 -7.16 -11.18 23.43
C GLY A 807 -6.09 -10.51 22.56
N LEU A 808 -6.49 -9.98 21.40
CA LEU A 808 -5.60 -9.27 20.48
C LEU A 808 -5.13 -7.92 21.04
N LYS A 809 -6.05 -7.13 21.62
CA LYS A 809 -5.72 -5.86 22.29
C LYS A 809 -4.74 -6.08 23.45
N TYR A 810 -4.96 -7.12 24.25
CA TYR A 810 -4.06 -7.53 25.32
C TYR A 810 -2.67 -7.91 24.80
N ALA A 811 -2.59 -8.71 23.73
CA ALA A 811 -1.30 -9.09 23.15
C ALA A 811 -0.49 -7.87 22.67
N LEU A 812 -1.15 -6.89 22.04
CA LEU A 812 -0.53 -5.63 21.62
C LEU A 812 -0.05 -4.79 22.81
N GLU A 813 -0.88 -4.64 23.85
CA GLU A 813 -0.54 -3.89 25.05
C GLU A 813 0.67 -4.49 25.78
N GLN A 814 0.73 -5.82 25.91
CA GLN A 814 1.83 -6.49 26.61
C GLN A 814 3.16 -6.46 25.86
N THR A 815 3.12 -6.31 24.53
CA THR A 815 4.32 -6.42 23.68
C THR A 815 4.84 -5.07 23.19
N GLN A 816 4.11 -3.98 23.42
CA GLN A 816 4.45 -2.64 22.94
C GLN A 816 5.87 -2.21 23.33
N ASP A 817 6.33 -2.54 24.55
CA ASP A 817 7.66 -2.16 25.05
C ASP A 817 8.77 -2.94 24.34
N HIS A 818 8.50 -4.18 23.92
CA HIS A 818 9.46 -5.03 23.21
C HIS A 818 9.54 -4.67 21.71
N ILE A 819 8.41 -4.27 21.11
CA ILE A 819 8.33 -3.84 19.70
C ILE A 819 8.78 -2.38 19.55
N GLY A 820 8.75 -1.58 20.62
CA GLY A 820 9.07 -0.15 20.60
C GLY A 820 8.05 0.70 19.84
N ILE A 821 6.79 0.24 19.78
CA ILE A 821 5.68 0.89 19.07
C ILE A 821 4.44 0.88 19.96
N SER A 822 3.72 2.00 20.03
CA SER A 822 2.51 2.15 20.85
C SER A 822 1.32 1.35 20.30
N GLY A 823 1.21 0.09 20.72
CA GLY A 823 0.19 -0.85 20.23
C GLY A 823 -1.26 -0.40 20.43
N LEU A 824 -1.57 0.29 21.53
CA LEU A 824 -2.92 0.79 21.80
C LEU A 824 -3.35 1.93 20.87
N ILE A 825 -2.42 2.80 20.47
CA ILE A 825 -2.70 3.90 19.54
C ILE A 825 -3.00 3.32 18.15
N ILE A 826 -2.19 2.36 17.70
CA ILE A 826 -2.41 1.64 16.44
C ILE A 826 -3.77 0.94 16.45
N TRP A 827 -4.12 0.30 17.57
CA TRP A 827 -5.42 -0.35 17.72
C TRP A 827 -6.56 0.63 17.51
N ASP A 828 -6.57 1.76 18.21
CA ASP A 828 -7.67 2.73 18.14
C ASP A 828 -7.76 3.40 16.75
N GLU A 829 -6.62 3.76 16.14
CA GLU A 829 -6.55 4.36 14.81
C GLU A 829 -7.06 3.42 13.72
N GLU A 830 -6.51 2.21 13.63
CA GLU A 830 -6.90 1.26 12.58
C GLU A 830 -8.32 0.72 12.82
N PHE A 831 -8.75 0.51 14.06
CA PHE A 831 -10.11 0.09 14.36
C PHE A 831 -11.14 1.15 13.93
N ARG A 832 -10.90 2.43 14.23
CA ARG A 832 -11.73 3.56 13.75
C ARG A 832 -11.80 3.57 12.23
N ARG A 833 -10.65 3.39 11.57
CA ARG A 833 -10.51 3.43 10.12
C ARG A 833 -11.27 2.29 9.43
N ILE A 834 -11.15 1.06 9.94
CA ILE A 834 -11.92 -0.11 9.47
C ILE A 834 -13.42 0.15 9.61
N MET A 835 -13.84 0.71 10.75
CA MET A 835 -15.26 1.01 10.98
C MET A 835 -15.81 2.03 10.00
N ALA A 836 -15.13 3.17 9.88
CA ALA A 836 -15.55 4.26 9.02
C ALA A 836 -15.62 3.84 7.54
N PHE A 837 -14.63 3.08 7.06
CA PHE A 837 -14.64 2.51 5.71
C PHE A 837 -15.86 1.61 5.45
N ASN A 838 -16.13 0.64 6.34
CA ASN A 838 -17.24 -0.29 6.16
C ASN A 838 -18.60 0.40 6.25
N VAL A 839 -18.72 1.43 7.09
CA VAL A 839 -19.92 2.27 7.19
C VAL A 839 -20.14 3.08 5.90
N GLU A 840 -19.08 3.67 5.34
CA GLU A 840 -19.16 4.41 4.06
C GLU A 840 -19.61 3.49 2.92
N GLN A 841 -18.99 2.32 2.80
CA GLN A 841 -19.34 1.36 1.75
C GLN A 841 -20.78 0.85 1.87
N GLU A 842 -21.30 0.67 3.09
CA GLU A 842 -22.71 0.32 3.30
C GLU A 842 -23.66 1.51 3.05
N SER A 843 -23.20 2.74 3.35
CA SER A 843 -23.99 3.96 3.14
C SER A 843 -24.26 4.25 1.66
N ASN A 844 -23.41 3.76 0.74
CA ASN A 844 -23.61 3.83 -0.72
C ASN A 844 -24.96 3.24 -1.20
N LYS A 845 -25.65 2.43 -0.37
CA LYS A 845 -27.01 1.95 -0.64
C LYS A 845 -28.07 3.05 -0.56
N TYR A 846 -27.82 4.10 0.21
CA TYR A 846 -28.78 5.18 0.48
C TYR A 846 -28.45 6.49 -0.24
N VAL A 847 -27.21 6.65 -0.73
CA VAL A 847 -26.73 7.88 -1.37
C VAL A 847 -26.76 7.75 -2.91
N ARG A 848 -26.99 8.87 -3.61
CA ARG A 848 -27.00 8.92 -5.09
C ARG A 848 -25.59 8.85 -5.69
N ASN A 849 -24.67 9.64 -5.17
CA ASN A 849 -23.27 9.63 -5.57
C ASN A 849 -22.53 8.57 -4.74
N LYS A 850 -22.18 7.46 -5.38
CA LYS A 850 -21.48 6.36 -4.72
C LYS A 850 -19.99 6.66 -4.69
N ILE A 851 -19.37 6.43 -3.54
CA ILE A 851 -17.91 6.52 -3.39
C ILE A 851 -17.35 5.12 -3.63
N PRO A 852 -16.63 4.87 -4.75
CA PRO A 852 -15.98 3.58 -4.96
C PRO A 852 -14.85 3.39 -3.96
N CYS A 853 -14.55 2.13 -3.64
CA CYS A 853 -13.61 1.76 -2.57
C CYS A 853 -12.21 2.37 -2.70
N PHE A 854 -11.71 2.56 -3.93
CA PHE A 854 -10.38 3.12 -4.18
C PHE A 854 -10.31 4.65 -4.03
N LEU A 855 -11.46 5.35 -4.03
CA LEU A 855 -11.54 6.80 -3.78
C LEU A 855 -11.91 7.13 -2.32
N SER A 856 -12.18 6.13 -1.49
CA SER A 856 -12.48 6.33 -0.07
C SER A 856 -11.29 6.97 0.65
N CYS A 857 -11.54 8.02 1.44
CA CYS A 857 -10.52 8.67 2.25
C CYS A 857 -9.93 7.75 3.34
N HIS A 858 -10.64 6.66 3.67
CA HIS A 858 -10.16 5.64 4.61
C HIS A 858 -9.30 4.56 3.95
N GLN A 859 -9.20 4.53 2.60
CA GLN A 859 -8.36 3.55 1.92
C GLN A 859 -6.94 4.11 1.78
N SER A 860 -5.94 3.29 2.11
CA SER A 860 -4.51 3.63 2.00
C SER A 860 -3.85 2.60 1.11
N LEU A 861 -2.88 3.05 0.30
CA LEU A 861 -2.07 2.18 -0.55
C LEU A 861 -1.14 1.28 0.27
N ASP A 862 -0.61 1.80 1.38
CA ASP A 862 0.33 1.07 2.25
C ASP A 862 -0.38 0.03 3.14
N VAL A 863 -1.57 0.39 3.64
CA VAL A 863 -2.35 -0.41 4.59
C VAL A 863 -3.77 -0.58 4.05
N PRO A 864 -4.00 -1.41 3.03
CA PRO A 864 -5.32 -1.54 2.41
C PRO A 864 -6.31 -2.28 3.33
N ILE A 865 -7.55 -1.80 3.38
CA ILE A 865 -8.65 -2.51 4.06
C ILE A 865 -9.20 -3.55 3.08
N PRO A 866 -9.29 -4.83 3.47
CA PRO A 866 -9.77 -5.88 2.58
C PRO A 866 -11.27 -5.74 2.30
N LEU A 867 -11.64 -6.02 1.06
CA LEU A 867 -13.03 -6.09 0.62
C LEU A 867 -13.47 -7.56 0.59
N PHE A 868 -14.64 -7.84 1.14
CA PHE A 868 -15.21 -9.18 1.14
C PHE A 868 -16.43 -9.26 0.23
N ALA A 869 -16.60 -10.40 -0.44
CA ALA A 869 -17.82 -10.67 -1.18
C ALA A 869 -19.04 -10.75 -0.23
N PRO A 870 -20.24 -10.31 -0.66
CA PRO A 870 -21.46 -10.46 0.13
C PRO A 870 -21.72 -11.93 0.49
N THR A 871 -22.17 -12.17 1.72
CA THR A 871 -22.41 -13.53 2.21
C THR A 871 -23.69 -14.11 1.60
N LYS A 872 -23.68 -15.41 1.26
CA LYS A 872 -24.85 -16.11 0.68
C LYS A 872 -26.14 -16.00 1.52
N ALA A 873 -26.02 -15.89 2.84
CA ALA A 873 -27.15 -15.78 3.76
C ALA A 873 -27.86 -14.42 3.72
N GLU A 874 -27.13 -13.34 3.41
CA GLU A 874 -27.69 -11.97 3.37
C GLU A 874 -27.01 -11.17 2.23
N PRO A 875 -27.38 -11.40 0.95
CA PRO A 875 -26.73 -10.75 -0.20
C PRO A 875 -27.04 -9.24 -0.30
N LEU A 876 -27.97 -8.74 0.50
CA LEU A 876 -28.44 -7.35 0.49
C LEU A 876 -27.51 -6.38 1.24
N TYR A 877 -26.54 -6.89 2.00
CA TYR A 877 -25.59 -6.11 2.78
C TYR A 877 -24.17 -6.43 2.31
N VAL A 878 -23.39 -5.38 2.09
CA VAL A 878 -22.02 -5.48 1.56
C VAL A 878 -21.03 -5.71 2.70
N SER A 879 -21.27 -5.06 3.84
CA SER A 879 -20.38 -5.03 5.00
C SER A 879 -20.94 -5.81 6.20
N PHE A 880 -20.08 -6.11 7.18
CA PHE A 880 -20.52 -6.73 8.42
C PHE A 880 -21.36 -5.79 9.30
N ILE A 881 -21.15 -4.46 9.20
CA ILE A 881 -21.91 -3.47 9.98
C ILE A 881 -23.37 -3.41 9.52
N GLY A 882 -23.62 -3.58 8.21
CA GLY A 882 -24.96 -3.75 7.66
C GLY A 882 -25.68 -4.99 8.21
N ARG A 883 -24.96 -6.10 8.38
CA ARG A 883 -25.50 -7.33 9.01
C ARG A 883 -25.83 -7.14 10.49
N VAL A 884 -25.01 -6.39 11.24
CA VAL A 884 -25.32 -6.03 12.64
C VAL A 884 -26.57 -5.17 12.71
N MET A 885 -26.69 -4.13 11.86
CA MET A 885 -27.90 -3.31 11.78
C MET A 885 -29.13 -4.16 11.43
N SER A 886 -29.01 -5.09 10.48
CA SER A 886 -30.06 -6.05 10.12
C SER A 886 -30.49 -6.90 11.31
N SER A 887 -29.54 -7.42 12.08
CA SER A 887 -29.80 -8.21 13.29
C SER A 887 -30.58 -7.40 14.33
N LEU A 888 -30.12 -6.17 14.62
CA LEU A 888 -30.80 -5.27 15.57
C LEU A 888 -32.23 -4.94 15.15
N LEU A 889 -32.47 -4.67 13.86
CA LEU A 889 -33.80 -4.39 13.34
C LEU A 889 -34.73 -5.60 13.43
N LYS A 890 -34.21 -6.83 13.27
CA LYS A 890 -35.00 -8.06 13.42
C LYS A 890 -35.36 -8.32 14.88
N MET A 891 -34.45 -8.06 15.82
CA MET A 891 -34.68 -8.24 17.26
C MET A 891 -35.67 -7.22 17.83
N THR A 892 -35.75 -6.03 17.22
CA THR A 892 -36.59 -4.92 17.67
C THR A 892 -37.82 -4.71 16.79
N GLU A 893 -38.25 -5.74 16.05
CA GLU A 893 -39.37 -5.62 15.11
C GLU A 893 -40.68 -5.26 15.84
N PRO A 894 -41.26 -4.06 15.61
CA PRO A 894 -42.42 -3.58 16.36
C PRO A 894 -43.70 -4.38 16.09
N LEU A 895 -43.69 -5.27 15.08
CA LEU A 895 -44.78 -6.21 14.84
C LEU A 895 -44.84 -7.33 15.88
N VAL A 896 -43.78 -7.58 16.65
CA VAL A 896 -43.74 -8.67 17.63
C VAL A 896 -43.29 -8.19 19.01
N THR A 897 -42.43 -7.18 19.07
CA THR A 897 -41.95 -6.62 20.34
C THR A 897 -42.72 -5.39 20.79
N ILE A 898 -42.60 -5.07 22.07
CA ILE A 898 -43.17 -3.92 22.77
C ILE A 898 -42.00 -3.19 23.45
N PHE A 899 -41.81 -1.92 23.14
CA PHE A 899 -40.81 -1.09 23.81
C PHE A 899 -41.37 -0.54 25.12
N SER A 900 -40.60 -0.68 26.21
CA SER A 900 -40.87 -0.03 27.49
C SER A 900 -39.78 1.01 27.75
N LEU A 901 -40.21 2.27 27.93
CA LEU A 901 -39.31 3.36 28.30
C LEU A 901 -38.77 3.20 29.72
N GLU A 902 -39.58 2.68 30.65
CA GLU A 902 -39.20 2.51 32.06
C GLU A 902 -38.13 1.42 32.22
N CYS A 903 -38.24 0.35 31.43
CA CYS A 903 -37.27 -0.74 31.44
C CYS A 903 -36.11 -0.53 30.46
N ASN A 904 -36.13 0.53 29.64
CA ASN A 904 -35.14 0.79 28.57
C ASN A 904 -34.86 -0.44 27.69
N GLY A 905 -35.92 -1.08 27.20
CA GLY A 905 -35.82 -2.32 26.44
C GLY A 905 -37.08 -2.72 25.67
N TRP A 906 -36.93 -3.72 24.81
CA TRP A 906 -37.96 -4.37 24.02
C TRP A 906 -38.31 -5.73 24.63
N PHE A 907 -39.60 -5.95 24.84
CA PHE A 907 -40.16 -7.15 25.45
C PHE A 907 -41.15 -7.82 24.50
N LEU A 908 -41.34 -9.12 24.69
CA LEU A 908 -42.40 -9.89 24.05
C LEU A 908 -43.69 -9.78 24.89
N THR A 909 -44.82 -10.21 24.31
CA THR A 909 -46.13 -10.19 24.97
C THR A 909 -46.21 -11.06 26.22
N ASP A 910 -45.25 -12.00 26.41
CA ASP A 910 -45.12 -12.85 27.58
C ASP A 910 -44.21 -12.25 28.68
N GLY A 911 -43.69 -11.04 28.48
CA GLY A 911 -42.78 -10.36 29.41
C GLY A 911 -41.30 -10.74 29.24
N THR A 912 -40.94 -11.60 28.28
CA THR A 912 -39.54 -11.95 28.03
C THR A 912 -38.81 -10.82 27.31
N GLU A 913 -37.57 -10.52 27.72
CA GLU A 913 -36.76 -9.47 27.10
C GLU A 913 -36.21 -9.94 25.75
N ALA A 914 -36.55 -9.21 24.67
CA ALA A 914 -36.06 -9.47 23.32
C ALA A 914 -34.76 -8.70 23.02
N CYS A 915 -34.63 -7.47 23.52
CA CYS A 915 -33.43 -6.65 23.37
C CYS A 915 -33.47 -5.53 24.41
N GLY A 916 -32.38 -5.24 25.11
CA GLY A 916 -32.36 -4.14 26.08
C GLY A 916 -30.95 -3.67 26.37
N SER A 917 -30.76 -2.94 27.47
CA SER A 917 -29.50 -2.27 27.82
C SER A 917 -28.29 -3.21 27.79
N GLN A 918 -28.45 -4.46 28.26
CA GLN A 918 -27.36 -5.45 28.23
C GLN A 918 -26.89 -5.78 26.80
N MET A 919 -27.79 -5.81 25.82
CA MET A 919 -27.41 -6.02 24.42
C MET A 919 -26.62 -4.83 23.86
N PHE A 920 -27.02 -3.60 24.18
CA PHE A 920 -26.28 -2.40 23.77
C PHE A 920 -24.91 -2.33 24.45
N HIS A 921 -24.80 -2.78 25.70
CA HIS A 921 -23.51 -2.92 26.37
C HIS A 921 -22.60 -3.96 25.69
N PHE A 922 -23.15 -5.12 25.30
CA PHE A 922 -22.39 -6.11 24.51
C PHE A 922 -21.97 -5.54 23.14
N LEU A 923 -22.85 -4.81 22.46
CA LEU A 923 -22.53 -4.14 21.20
C LEU A 923 -21.44 -3.09 21.38
N HIS A 924 -21.49 -2.30 22.45
CA HIS A 924 -20.49 -1.31 22.78
C HIS A 924 -19.12 -1.96 23.01
N ARG A 925 -19.06 -3.07 23.77
CA ARG A 925 -17.80 -3.81 23.95
C ARG A 925 -17.29 -4.45 22.66
N ALA A 926 -18.18 -4.94 21.81
CA ALA A 926 -17.82 -5.62 20.56
C ALA A 926 -17.36 -4.65 19.44
N LEU A 927 -18.04 -3.51 19.30
CA LEU A 927 -17.88 -2.57 18.20
C LEU A 927 -17.23 -1.24 18.62
N GLN A 928 -17.02 -1.03 19.92
CA GLN A 928 -16.49 0.19 20.52
C GLN A 928 -17.32 1.44 20.14
N VAL A 929 -16.82 2.62 20.50
CA VAL A 929 -17.49 3.91 20.24
C VAL A 929 -17.76 4.09 18.74
N TRP A 930 -16.76 3.87 17.89
CA TRP A 930 -16.85 4.14 16.45
C TRP A 930 -17.82 3.25 15.70
N GLY A 931 -18.02 2.00 16.15
CA GLY A 931 -19.02 1.13 15.53
C GLY A 931 -20.44 1.47 15.94
N LEU A 932 -20.67 1.94 17.17
CA LEU A 932 -21.96 2.48 17.59
C LEU A 932 -22.31 3.80 16.87
N VAL A 933 -21.34 4.71 16.74
CA VAL A 933 -21.48 5.93 15.93
C VAL A 933 -21.77 5.58 14.45
N GLY A 934 -21.07 4.56 13.92
CA GLY A 934 -21.31 4.03 12.58
C GLY A 934 -22.73 3.49 12.39
N LEU A 935 -23.25 2.72 13.36
CA LEU A 935 -24.63 2.23 13.35
C LEU A 935 -25.65 3.36 13.42
N ASP A 936 -25.42 4.35 14.28
CA ASP A 936 -26.27 5.55 14.35
C ASP A 936 -26.31 6.31 13.01
N ARG A 937 -25.16 6.45 12.35
CA ARG A 937 -25.07 7.07 11.02
C ARG A 937 -25.81 6.27 9.95
N LEU A 938 -25.69 4.94 9.93
CA LEU A 938 -26.44 4.09 8.99
C LEU A 938 -27.96 4.13 9.25
N LEU A 939 -28.39 4.13 10.51
CA LEU A 939 -29.79 4.31 10.88
C LEU A 939 -30.30 5.69 10.46
N SER A 940 -29.46 6.72 10.54
CA SER A 940 -29.77 8.08 10.07
C SER A 940 -30.00 8.10 8.55
N PHE A 941 -29.14 7.46 7.76
CA PHE A 941 -29.34 7.31 6.31
C PHE A 941 -30.60 6.49 5.96
N ARG A 942 -30.90 5.46 6.75
CA ARG A 942 -32.15 4.70 6.61
C ARG A 942 -33.38 5.57 6.87
N VAL A 943 -33.37 6.37 7.94
CA VAL A 943 -34.46 7.33 8.24
C VAL A 943 -34.62 8.33 7.10
N LEU A 944 -33.52 8.92 6.62
CA LEU A 944 -33.52 9.84 5.48
C LEU A 944 -34.19 9.21 4.24
N ASN A 945 -33.83 7.97 3.89
CA ASN A 945 -34.40 7.28 2.74
C ASN A 945 -35.90 6.98 2.91
N GLU A 946 -36.35 6.55 4.10
CA GLU A 946 -37.77 6.33 4.35
C GLU A 946 -38.56 7.65 4.34
N LEU A 947 -38.00 8.75 4.86
CA LEU A 947 -38.60 10.08 4.76
C LEU A 947 -38.70 10.54 3.30
N GLN A 948 -37.65 10.37 2.49
CA GLN A 948 -37.70 10.72 1.06
C GLN A 948 -38.76 9.89 0.30
N ARG A 949 -38.93 8.60 0.64
CA ARG A 949 -40.00 7.76 0.10
C ARG A 949 -41.38 8.26 0.52
N PHE A 950 -41.53 8.63 1.79
CA PHE A 950 -42.75 9.22 2.31
C PHE A 950 -43.12 10.52 1.60
N VAL A 951 -42.15 11.40 1.36
CA VAL A 951 -42.37 12.67 0.65
C VAL A 951 -42.82 12.44 -0.79
N LYS A 952 -42.16 11.53 -1.52
CA LYS A 952 -42.58 11.16 -2.89
C LYS A 952 -43.98 10.57 -2.92
N PHE A 953 -44.29 9.71 -1.94
CA PHE A 953 -45.64 9.17 -1.76
C PHE A 953 -46.64 10.28 -1.44
N TYR A 954 -46.33 11.21 -0.54
CA TYR A 954 -47.23 12.28 -0.13
C TYR A 954 -47.60 13.19 -1.30
N HIS A 955 -46.62 13.63 -2.09
CA HIS A 955 -46.85 14.47 -3.27
C HIS A 955 -47.68 13.78 -4.36
N SER A 956 -47.54 12.46 -4.52
CA SER A 956 -48.27 11.71 -5.55
C SER A 956 -49.68 11.30 -5.11
N ALA A 957 -49.86 10.90 -3.84
CA ALA A 957 -51.10 10.32 -3.33
C ALA A 957 -52.03 11.34 -2.64
N VAL A 958 -51.49 12.38 -2.00
CA VAL A 958 -52.28 13.32 -1.19
C VAL A 958 -52.78 14.51 -2.02
N LYS A 959 -52.12 14.84 -3.15
CA LYS A 959 -52.59 15.89 -4.08
C LYS A 959 -54.03 15.68 -4.56
N SER A 960 -54.47 14.44 -4.73
CA SER A 960 -55.85 14.10 -5.10
C SER A 960 -56.88 14.32 -3.98
N HIS A 961 -56.42 14.50 -2.73
CA HIS A 961 -57.25 14.70 -1.53
C HIS A 961 -57.17 16.14 -0.99
N GLY A 962 -56.49 17.06 -1.68
CA GLY A 962 -56.27 18.44 -1.22
C GLY A 962 -57.57 19.20 -0.90
N VAL A 963 -58.54 19.16 -1.80
CA VAL A 963 -59.85 19.84 -1.61
C VAL A 963 -60.60 19.29 -0.39
N LEU A 964 -60.50 17.98 -0.11
CA LEU A 964 -61.10 17.36 1.06
C LEU A 964 -60.41 17.82 2.35
N LEU A 965 -59.09 17.96 2.33
CA LEU A 965 -58.30 18.43 3.46
C LEU A 965 -58.58 19.90 3.79
N GLU A 966 -58.74 20.75 2.77
CA GLU A 966 -59.15 22.15 2.95
C GLU A 966 -60.54 22.27 3.56
N GLN A 967 -61.52 21.51 3.04
CA GLN A 967 -62.88 21.49 3.61
C GLN A 967 -62.88 21.05 5.08
N ILE A 968 -62.09 20.04 5.44
CA ILE A 968 -61.96 19.57 6.82
C ILE A 968 -61.33 20.66 7.69
N ARG A 969 -60.23 21.27 7.23
CA ARG A 969 -59.55 22.37 7.93
C ARG A 969 -60.52 23.53 8.21
N ASP A 970 -61.26 23.96 7.21
CA ASP A 970 -62.17 25.10 7.31
C ASP A 970 -63.36 24.80 8.25
N THR A 971 -63.84 23.55 8.29
CA THR A 971 -64.87 23.13 9.27
C THR A 971 -64.38 22.99 10.70
N CYS A 972 -63.08 22.70 10.88
CA CYS A 972 -62.45 22.58 12.18
C CYS A 972 -61.93 23.92 12.72
N PHE A 973 -61.90 24.96 11.90
CA PHE A 973 -61.47 26.31 12.28
C PHE A 973 -62.61 27.10 12.95
N PRO A 974 -62.40 27.80 14.08
CA PRO A 974 -61.15 27.98 14.82
C PRO A 974 -60.84 26.81 15.78
N ASP A 975 -59.55 26.54 15.96
CA ASP A 975 -59.00 25.36 16.66
C ASP A 975 -59.48 25.16 18.11
N TRP A 976 -59.91 26.23 18.78
CA TRP A 976 -60.44 26.17 20.15
C TRP A 976 -61.92 25.77 20.24
N LYS A 977 -62.67 25.74 19.13
CA LYS A 977 -64.11 25.45 19.09
C LYS A 977 -64.39 24.05 18.54
N SER A 978 -65.23 23.26 19.19
CA SER A 978 -65.62 21.92 18.69
C SER A 978 -66.64 22.02 17.52
N PRO A 979 -66.48 21.26 16.41
CA PRO A 979 -67.43 21.26 15.29
C PRO A 979 -68.80 20.68 15.67
N GLN A 980 -69.85 20.95 14.89
CA GLN A 980 -71.15 20.26 15.02
C GLN A 980 -71.04 18.83 14.42
N ASP A 981 -71.43 17.80 15.16
CA ASP A 981 -71.29 16.36 14.79
C ASP A 981 -69.86 15.92 14.38
N PRO A 982 -68.85 16.12 15.24
CA PRO A 982 -67.43 15.87 14.92
C PRO A 982 -67.16 14.40 14.56
N PHE A 983 -67.85 13.46 15.21
CA PHE A 983 -67.67 12.03 14.96
C PHE A 983 -68.13 11.56 13.59
N LYS A 984 -69.20 12.14 13.01
CA LYS A 984 -69.64 11.78 11.65
C LYS A 984 -68.68 12.33 10.60
N LEU A 985 -68.21 13.56 10.80
CA LEU A 985 -67.23 14.21 9.92
C LEU A 985 -65.89 13.46 9.93
N LEU A 986 -65.40 13.11 11.12
CA LEU A 986 -64.16 12.35 11.29
C LEU A 986 -64.27 10.90 10.81
N ALA A 987 -65.41 10.23 11.03
CA ALA A 987 -65.65 8.87 10.49
C ALA A 987 -65.76 8.87 8.96
N SER A 988 -66.37 9.91 8.36
CA SER A 988 -66.40 10.07 6.91
C SER A 988 -65.02 10.40 6.34
N ALA A 989 -64.21 11.18 7.04
CA ALA A 989 -62.86 11.56 6.61
C ALA A 989 -61.90 10.37 6.69
N THR A 990 -61.88 9.64 7.80
CA THR A 990 -61.07 8.42 7.98
C THR A 990 -61.40 7.36 6.93
N LYS A 991 -62.68 7.12 6.63
CA LYS A 991 -63.08 6.17 5.57
C LYS A 991 -62.64 6.59 4.16
N LYS A 992 -62.64 7.90 3.86
CA LYS A 992 -62.17 8.42 2.56
C LYS A 992 -60.63 8.35 2.44
N MET A 993 -59.91 8.45 3.56
CA MET A 993 -58.44 8.48 3.61
C MET A 993 -57.80 7.12 3.93
N GLU A 994 -58.58 6.05 4.03
CA GLU A 994 -58.15 4.70 4.41
C GLU A 994 -57.00 4.17 3.55
N LYS A 995 -57.04 4.43 2.23
CA LYS A 995 -55.98 4.03 1.28
C LYS A 995 -54.62 4.69 1.55
N LEU A 996 -54.60 5.83 2.24
CA LEU A 996 -53.37 6.55 2.60
C LEU A 996 -52.74 6.01 3.90
N MET A 997 -53.52 5.30 4.74
CA MET A 997 -53.07 4.91 6.08
C MET A 997 -51.98 3.83 6.07
N SER A 998 -52.03 2.84 5.17
CA SER A 998 -51.04 1.74 5.14
C SER A 998 -49.61 2.18 4.77
N PRO A 999 -49.39 3.06 3.76
CA PRO A 999 -48.06 3.61 3.51
C PRO A 999 -47.56 4.52 4.63
N VAL A 1000 -48.43 5.35 5.21
CA VAL A 1000 -48.10 6.21 6.37
C VAL A 1000 -47.69 5.35 7.56
N ALA A 1001 -48.43 4.29 7.85
CA ALA A 1001 -48.14 3.30 8.89
C ALA A 1001 -46.74 2.69 8.74
N THR A 1002 -46.40 2.27 7.53
CA THR A 1002 -45.12 1.64 7.23
C THR A 1002 -43.97 2.60 7.46
N CYS A 1003 -44.12 3.87 7.03
CA CYS A 1003 -43.13 4.91 7.26
C CYS A 1003 -42.95 5.21 8.76
N VAL A 1004 -44.04 5.54 9.46
CA VAL A 1004 -44.03 5.89 10.89
C VAL A 1004 -43.40 4.78 11.72
N ARG A 1005 -43.78 3.52 11.45
CA ARG A 1005 -43.24 2.35 12.14
C ARG A 1005 -41.72 2.19 11.94
N ARG A 1006 -41.24 2.27 10.70
CA ARG A 1006 -39.80 2.10 10.38
C ARG A 1006 -38.94 3.25 10.90
N VAL A 1007 -39.43 4.48 10.78
CA VAL A 1007 -38.75 5.68 11.30
C VAL A 1007 -38.72 5.63 12.83
N GLY A 1008 -39.84 5.33 13.46
CA GLY A 1008 -39.95 5.22 14.91
C GLY A 1008 -39.06 4.15 15.51
N GLN A 1009 -39.06 2.94 14.92
CA GLN A 1009 -38.16 1.86 15.31
C GLN A 1009 -36.69 2.31 15.24
N ALA A 1010 -36.27 2.90 14.11
CA ALA A 1010 -34.90 3.34 13.93
C ALA A 1010 -34.50 4.43 14.96
N GLN A 1011 -35.38 5.40 15.23
CA GLN A 1011 -35.08 6.50 16.15
C GLN A 1011 -34.97 6.05 17.61
N ILE A 1012 -35.78 5.08 18.05
CA ILE A 1012 -35.65 4.52 19.40
C ILE A 1012 -34.33 3.74 19.53
N ILE A 1013 -33.94 2.97 18.52
CA ILE A 1013 -32.63 2.30 18.52
C ILE A 1013 -31.50 3.34 18.60
N ARG A 1014 -31.57 4.42 17.82
CA ARG A 1014 -30.59 5.52 17.90
C ARG A 1014 -30.52 6.14 19.30
N LYS A 1015 -31.67 6.32 19.97
CA LYS A 1015 -31.72 6.81 21.35
C LYS A 1015 -31.02 5.86 22.34
N MET A 1016 -31.26 4.56 22.20
CA MET A 1016 -30.58 3.54 23.02
C MET A 1016 -29.06 3.51 22.78
N ILE A 1017 -28.62 3.67 21.52
CA ILE A 1017 -27.19 3.77 21.18
C ILE A 1017 -26.56 5.02 21.83
N ARG A 1018 -27.21 6.18 21.74
CA ARG A 1018 -26.72 7.42 22.37
C ARG A 1018 -26.62 7.30 23.89
N ASN A 1019 -27.63 6.71 24.53
CA ASN A 1019 -27.61 6.48 25.97
C ASN A 1019 -26.40 5.61 26.38
N GLU A 1020 -26.11 4.53 25.64
CA GLU A 1020 -24.94 3.68 25.92
C GLU A 1020 -23.61 4.42 25.67
N LEU A 1021 -23.51 5.23 24.61
CA LEU A 1021 -22.33 6.05 24.35
C LEU A 1021 -22.10 7.09 25.45
N GLN A 1022 -23.17 7.74 25.91
CA GLN A 1022 -23.12 8.71 27.00
C GLN A 1022 -22.68 8.04 28.31
N LEU A 1023 -23.28 6.90 28.66
CA LEU A 1023 -22.83 6.09 29.81
C LEU A 1023 -21.36 5.70 29.69
N GLY A 1024 -20.93 5.29 28.49
CA GLY A 1024 -19.53 4.98 28.20
C GLY A 1024 -18.60 6.18 28.41
N ALA A 1025 -18.99 7.37 27.96
CA ALA A 1025 -18.22 8.60 28.13
C ALA A 1025 -18.09 9.01 29.61
N HIS A 1026 -19.16 8.90 30.39
CA HIS A 1026 -19.13 9.15 31.83
C HIS A 1026 -18.22 8.16 32.58
N ILE A 1027 -18.23 6.88 32.19
CA ILE A 1027 -17.38 5.85 32.81
C ILE A 1027 -15.90 6.04 32.44
N ALA A 1028 -15.59 6.30 31.16
CA ALA A 1028 -14.22 6.35 30.67
C ALA A 1028 -13.54 7.71 30.89
N GLY A 1029 -14.30 8.82 30.89
CA GLY A 1029 -13.72 10.17 30.82
C GLY A 1029 -14.69 11.28 31.18
N GLU A 1030 -15.23 11.26 32.41
CA GLU A 1030 -16.15 12.27 32.94
C GLU A 1030 -15.69 13.71 32.71
N GLN A 1031 -14.42 14.01 32.99
CA GLN A 1031 -13.87 15.36 32.89
C GLN A 1031 -13.88 15.87 31.43
N MET A 1032 -13.62 14.99 30.47
CA MET A 1032 -13.64 15.32 29.05
C MET A 1032 -15.08 15.56 28.58
N TYR A 1033 -16.02 14.72 29.03
CA TYR A 1033 -17.44 14.90 28.76
C TYR A 1033 -17.95 16.25 29.30
N GLN A 1034 -17.66 16.58 30.56
CA GLN A 1034 -18.06 17.85 31.15
C GLN A 1034 -17.45 19.05 30.41
N SER A 1035 -16.17 18.95 30.04
CA SER A 1035 -15.49 20.01 29.27
C SER A 1035 -16.14 20.22 27.89
N LEU A 1036 -16.54 19.14 27.23
CA LEU A 1036 -17.24 19.18 25.95
C LEU A 1036 -18.60 19.90 26.09
N VAL A 1037 -19.40 19.53 27.09
CA VAL A 1037 -20.71 20.15 27.36
C VAL A 1037 -20.56 21.64 27.67
N ILE A 1038 -19.60 22.01 28.54
CA ILE A 1038 -19.30 23.41 28.88
C ILE A 1038 -18.89 24.19 27.62
N ALA A 1039 -18.07 23.59 26.75
CA ALA A 1039 -17.64 24.23 25.51
C ALA A 1039 -18.82 24.51 24.56
N ASN A 1040 -19.77 23.57 24.43
CA ASN A 1040 -20.97 23.80 23.62
C ASN A 1040 -21.89 24.85 24.21
N ASP A 1041 -22.10 24.83 25.52
CA ASP A 1041 -22.90 25.85 26.20
C ASP A 1041 -22.31 27.26 26.00
N GLU A 1042 -20.99 27.40 26.10
CA GLU A 1042 -20.34 28.68 25.84
C GLU A 1042 -20.43 29.10 24.37
N LEU A 1043 -20.28 28.15 23.45
CA LEU A 1043 -20.41 28.38 22.02
C LEU A 1043 -21.85 28.79 21.64
N LEU A 1044 -22.87 28.15 22.19
CA LEU A 1044 -24.27 28.56 22.04
C LEU A 1044 -24.52 29.96 22.63
N ARG A 1045 -23.96 30.27 23.81
CA ARG A 1045 -24.03 31.63 24.38
C ARG A 1045 -23.35 32.67 23.48
N GLN A 1046 -22.22 32.33 22.86
CA GLN A 1046 -21.55 33.21 21.91
C GLN A 1046 -22.38 33.44 20.64
N MET A 1047 -23.06 32.40 20.14
CA MET A 1047 -23.98 32.54 19.00
C MET A 1047 -25.17 33.44 19.32
N CYS A 1048 -25.80 33.26 20.49
CA CYS A 1048 -26.88 34.14 20.95
C CYS A 1048 -26.42 35.59 21.16
N ARG A 1049 -25.18 35.81 21.63
CA ARG A 1049 -24.60 37.17 21.76
C ARG A 1049 -24.32 37.82 20.40
N LYS A 1050 -23.90 37.03 19.40
CA LYS A 1050 -23.66 37.50 18.02
C LYS A 1050 -24.95 37.76 17.23
N SER A 1051 -26.09 37.17 17.59
CA SER A 1051 -27.38 37.50 16.97
C SER A 1051 -27.97 38.83 17.44
N ASP A 1052 -27.54 39.33 18.60
CA ASP A 1052 -28.03 40.58 19.21
C ASP A 1052 -27.19 41.82 18.85
N THR A 1053 -26.04 41.65 18.18
CA THR A 1053 -25.15 42.73 17.74
C THR A 1053 -24.87 42.60 16.25
N ASP A 1054 -25.09 43.68 15.49
CA ASP A 1054 -25.26 43.69 14.03
C ASP A 1054 -24.28 42.87 13.17
N CYS A 1055 -24.85 42.44 12.05
CA CYS A 1055 -24.26 41.74 10.91
C CYS A 1055 -23.01 42.45 10.36
N ASN A 1056 -21.85 41.78 10.43
CA ASN A 1056 -20.79 41.74 9.40
C ASN A 1056 -19.50 41.18 10.03
N GLY A 1057 -19.19 39.92 9.74
CA GLY A 1057 -17.91 39.30 10.09
C GLY A 1057 -17.85 37.87 9.58
N ASP A 1058 -16.85 37.59 8.75
CA ASP A 1058 -16.69 36.40 7.91
C ASP A 1058 -17.06 35.07 8.59
N SER A 1059 -18.10 34.42 8.09
CA SER A 1059 -18.67 33.17 8.61
C SER A 1059 -17.90 31.90 8.18
N SER A 1060 -16.78 32.03 7.45
CA SER A 1060 -16.09 30.90 6.82
C SER A 1060 -15.04 30.22 7.71
N GLU A 1061 -14.43 30.90 8.69
CA GLU A 1061 -13.40 30.28 9.54
C GLU A 1061 -13.99 29.44 10.69
N SER A 1062 -15.24 29.67 11.07
CA SER A 1062 -15.89 28.96 12.18
C SER A 1062 -16.51 27.61 11.78
N SER A 1063 -16.78 27.34 10.50
CA SER A 1063 -17.52 26.14 10.07
C SER A 1063 -16.77 24.84 10.38
N GLY A 1064 -15.46 24.78 10.11
CA GLY A 1064 -14.65 23.58 10.35
C GLY A 1064 -14.53 23.22 11.84
N TYR A 1065 -14.58 24.22 12.73
CA TYR A 1065 -14.56 24.00 14.18
C TYR A 1065 -15.90 23.46 14.71
N PHE A 1066 -17.03 23.94 14.16
CA PHE A 1066 -18.36 23.42 14.48
C PHE A 1066 -18.52 21.96 14.08
N ASP A 1067 -18.03 21.57 12.90
CA ASP A 1067 -18.11 20.19 12.42
C ASP A 1067 -17.30 19.25 13.33
N GLN A 1068 -16.08 19.64 13.73
CA GLN A 1068 -15.26 18.86 14.65
C GLN A 1068 -15.89 18.69 16.04
N ILE A 1069 -16.48 19.76 16.59
CA ILE A 1069 -17.22 19.68 17.86
C ILE A 1069 -18.44 18.78 17.72
N SER A 1070 -19.22 18.93 16.64
CA SER A 1070 -20.40 18.10 16.39
C SER A 1070 -20.06 16.60 16.31
N ASP A 1071 -18.93 16.27 15.67
CA ASP A 1071 -18.42 14.90 15.63
C ASP A 1071 -18.04 14.37 17.02
N MET A 1072 -17.40 15.19 17.86
CA MET A 1072 -17.08 14.83 19.25
C MET A 1072 -18.34 14.62 20.10
N PHE A 1073 -19.36 15.48 19.94
CA PHE A 1073 -20.66 15.32 20.62
C PHE A 1073 -21.40 14.06 20.21
N THR A 1074 -21.36 13.75 18.91
CA THR A 1074 -21.90 12.52 18.34
C THR A 1074 -21.20 11.30 18.94
N ALA A 1075 -19.87 11.33 19.05
CA ALA A 1075 -19.09 10.26 19.66
C ALA A 1075 -19.33 10.10 21.17
N ALA A 1076 -19.52 11.22 21.90
CA ALA A 1076 -19.81 11.23 23.32
C ALA A 1076 -21.27 10.89 23.67
N GLY A 1077 -22.16 10.78 22.67
CA GLY A 1077 -23.56 10.45 22.89
C GLY A 1077 -24.43 11.61 23.41
N ALA A 1078 -23.90 12.83 23.51
CA ALA A 1078 -24.55 13.98 24.15
C ALA A 1078 -25.64 14.68 23.31
N CYS A 1079 -25.93 14.20 22.08
CA CYS A 1079 -26.99 14.74 21.22
C CYS A 1079 -28.26 13.88 21.25
N ASP A 1080 -29.42 14.52 21.36
CA ASP A 1080 -30.73 13.84 21.18
C ASP A 1080 -30.94 13.44 19.71
N PRO A 1081 -31.11 12.14 19.38
CA PRO A 1081 -31.41 11.71 18.02
C PRO A 1081 -32.70 12.28 17.45
N LEU A 1082 -33.70 12.58 18.29
CA LEU A 1082 -35.00 13.04 17.81
C LEU A 1082 -34.96 14.48 17.29
N THR A 1083 -33.98 15.30 17.69
CA THR A 1083 -33.80 16.67 17.18
C THR A 1083 -33.07 16.74 15.84
N THR A 1084 -32.61 15.60 15.31
CA THR A 1084 -31.90 15.57 14.02
C THR A 1084 -32.80 15.97 12.85
N VAL A 1085 -32.36 16.99 12.11
CA VAL A 1085 -33.01 17.47 10.89
C VAL A 1085 -32.36 16.77 9.70
N PHE A 1086 -33.15 16.00 8.95
CA PHE A 1086 -32.69 15.18 7.82
C PHE A 1086 -32.89 15.87 6.46
N LEU A 1087 -33.97 16.65 6.34
CA LEU A 1087 -34.41 17.25 5.08
C LEU A 1087 -34.84 18.70 5.35
N ASN A 1088 -34.38 19.62 4.50
CA ASN A 1088 -35.00 20.93 4.38
C ASN A 1088 -36.25 20.78 3.49
N MET A 1089 -37.39 20.60 4.12
CA MET A 1089 -38.65 20.27 3.46
C MET A 1089 -39.41 21.50 2.98
N GLU A 1090 -39.95 21.45 1.76
CA GLU A 1090 -41.00 22.38 1.33
C GLU A 1090 -42.28 22.16 2.15
N PRO A 1091 -43.09 23.22 2.41
CA PRO A 1091 -44.29 23.11 3.22
C PRO A 1091 -45.30 22.15 2.57
N MET A 1092 -45.65 21.06 3.28
CA MET A 1092 -46.63 20.09 2.82
C MET A 1092 -48.02 20.40 3.38
N GLU A 1093 -48.92 20.91 2.54
CA GLU A 1093 -50.26 21.30 2.94
C GLU A 1093 -51.10 20.13 3.46
N GLY A 1094 -51.75 20.31 4.62
CA GLY A 1094 -52.66 19.32 5.21
C GLY A 1094 -51.99 18.15 5.94
N LEU A 1095 -50.66 18.13 6.08
CA LEU A 1095 -49.93 17.08 6.80
C LEU A 1095 -50.40 16.89 8.26
N PRO A 1096 -50.59 17.95 9.08
CA PRO A 1096 -51.07 17.79 10.46
C PRO A 1096 -52.40 17.04 10.53
N LEU A 1097 -53.35 17.37 9.63
CA LEU A 1097 -54.65 16.72 9.57
C LEU A 1097 -54.56 15.25 9.16
N VAL A 1098 -53.72 14.91 8.18
CA VAL A 1098 -53.48 13.51 7.78
C VAL A 1098 -52.93 12.69 8.95
N LEU A 1099 -51.98 13.24 9.70
CA LEU A 1099 -51.43 12.58 10.89
C LEU A 1099 -52.48 12.46 12.01
N THR A 1100 -53.35 13.47 12.19
CA THR A 1100 -54.45 13.41 13.15
C THR A 1100 -55.45 12.29 12.78
N MET A 1101 -55.83 12.17 11.51
CA MET A 1101 -56.71 11.08 11.05
C MET A 1101 -56.06 9.71 11.24
N PHE A 1102 -54.75 9.61 10.99
CA PHE A 1102 -53.98 8.40 11.21
C PHE A 1102 -54.03 7.96 12.68
N VAL A 1103 -53.77 8.87 13.62
CA VAL A 1103 -53.87 8.58 15.06
C VAL A 1103 -55.28 8.14 15.46
N ILE A 1104 -56.31 8.90 15.07
CA ILE A 1104 -57.71 8.57 15.41
C ILE A 1104 -58.11 7.19 14.89
N SER A 1105 -57.67 6.82 13.68
CA SER A 1105 -58.01 5.54 13.06
C SER A 1105 -57.41 4.31 13.75
N HIS A 1106 -56.35 4.49 14.55
CA HIS A 1106 -55.58 3.39 15.15
C HIS A 1106 -55.61 3.34 16.68
N MET A 1107 -55.95 4.43 17.37
CA MET A 1107 -56.02 4.48 18.85
C MET A 1107 -57.06 3.52 19.46
N GLY A 1108 -58.10 3.15 18.71
CA GLY A 1108 -59.09 2.15 19.15
C GLY A 1108 -58.59 0.70 19.13
N ASN A 1109 -57.45 0.43 18.49
CA ASN A 1109 -56.85 -0.91 18.37
C ASN A 1109 -55.72 -1.15 19.39
N LEU A 1110 -55.48 -0.20 20.29
CA LEU A 1110 -54.45 -0.24 21.32
C LEU A 1110 -55.09 -0.33 22.71
N THR A 1111 -54.34 -0.86 23.67
CA THR A 1111 -54.70 -0.93 25.09
C THR A 1111 -53.49 -0.49 25.90
N TYR A 1112 -53.71 0.33 26.92
CA TYR A 1112 -52.63 0.73 27.82
C TYR A 1112 -52.25 -0.42 28.74
N ASP A 1113 -50.96 -0.76 28.77
CA ASP A 1113 -50.40 -1.74 29.70
C ASP A 1113 -49.65 -1.01 30.82
N HIS A 1114 -50.04 -1.29 32.06
CA HIS A 1114 -49.45 -0.67 33.25
C HIS A 1114 -48.05 -1.20 33.55
N ASP A 1115 -47.72 -2.43 33.15
CA ASP A 1115 -46.43 -3.04 33.46
C ASP A 1115 -45.33 -2.53 32.52
N PHE A 1116 -45.68 -2.22 31.27
CA PHE A 1116 -44.76 -1.64 30.28
C PHE A 1116 -44.82 -0.11 30.18
N GLY A 1117 -45.79 0.54 30.83
CA GLY A 1117 -46.00 1.99 30.72
C GLY A 1117 -46.20 2.46 29.26
N SER A 1118 -46.81 1.61 28.42
CA SER A 1118 -46.91 1.80 26.97
C SER A 1118 -48.30 1.45 26.44
N LEU A 1119 -48.62 1.98 25.26
CA LEU A 1119 -49.79 1.54 24.50
C LEU A 1119 -49.41 0.28 23.72
N VAL A 1120 -50.05 -0.83 24.05
CA VAL A 1120 -49.80 -2.16 23.48
C VAL A 1120 -50.93 -2.54 22.51
N ARG A 1121 -50.65 -3.44 21.58
CA ARG A 1121 -51.65 -4.01 20.66
C ARG A 1121 -52.78 -4.73 21.41
N ALA A 1122 -54.03 -4.45 21.04
CA ALA A 1122 -55.19 -5.17 21.59
C ALA A 1122 -55.45 -6.53 20.90
N LYS A 1123 -54.92 -6.71 19.68
CA LYS A 1123 -55.00 -7.93 18.86
C LYS A 1123 -53.65 -8.19 18.19
N ASP A 1124 -53.28 -9.45 18.02
CA ASP A 1124 -51.99 -9.86 17.41
C ASP A 1124 -51.80 -9.34 15.97
N GLU A 1125 -52.89 -9.07 15.25
CA GLU A 1125 -52.88 -8.54 13.88
C GLU A 1125 -52.59 -7.02 13.79
N CYS A 1126 -52.55 -6.30 14.92
CA CYS A 1126 -52.30 -4.85 14.93
C CYS A 1126 -50.79 -4.56 14.78
N PRO A 1127 -50.37 -3.77 13.78
CA PRO A 1127 -48.96 -3.62 13.42
C PRO A 1127 -48.21 -2.54 14.21
N TYR A 1128 -48.71 -2.11 15.36
CA TYR A 1128 -48.21 -0.93 16.09
C TYR A 1128 -47.87 -1.22 17.54
N ASP A 1129 -46.77 -0.59 17.95
CA ASP A 1129 -46.34 -0.42 19.34
C ASP A 1129 -46.35 1.09 19.65
N GLY A 1130 -46.79 1.47 20.86
CA GLY A 1130 -47.09 2.84 21.25
C GLY A 1130 -45.91 3.79 21.13
N TRP A 1131 -44.76 3.44 21.69
CA TRP A 1131 -43.58 4.30 21.67
C TRP A 1131 -42.96 4.45 20.27
N PRO A 1132 -42.73 3.38 19.47
CA PRO A 1132 -42.30 3.53 18.08
C PRO A 1132 -43.26 4.38 17.24
N LEU A 1133 -44.59 4.24 17.45
CA LEU A 1133 -45.58 5.08 16.78
C LEU A 1133 -45.40 6.56 17.12
N ALA A 1134 -45.24 6.89 18.41
CA ALA A 1134 -45.02 8.26 18.87
C ALA A 1134 -43.69 8.84 18.35
N ALA A 1135 -42.60 8.07 18.40
CA ALA A 1135 -41.29 8.48 17.90
C ALA A 1135 -41.29 8.75 16.39
N GLY A 1136 -41.99 7.94 15.60
CA GLY A 1136 -42.12 8.13 14.16
C GLY A 1136 -42.87 9.42 13.80
N ILE A 1137 -44.00 9.69 14.47
CA ILE A 1137 -44.78 10.92 14.27
C ILE A 1137 -43.99 12.15 14.73
N ALA A 1138 -43.34 12.08 15.90
CA ALA A 1138 -42.47 13.14 16.41
C ALA A 1138 -41.36 13.50 15.42
N THR A 1139 -40.71 12.48 14.84
CA THR A 1139 -39.63 12.68 13.87
C THR A 1139 -40.12 13.38 12.61
N ILE A 1140 -41.29 12.99 12.08
CA ILE A 1140 -41.89 13.62 10.89
C ILE A 1140 -42.22 15.09 11.20
N LEU A 1141 -42.87 15.38 12.33
CA LEU A 1141 -43.23 16.74 12.72
C LEU A 1141 -42.00 17.65 12.89
N LYS A 1142 -40.91 17.14 13.48
CA LYS A 1142 -39.66 17.89 13.66
C LYS A 1142 -38.91 18.21 12.35
N GLN A 1143 -39.27 17.59 11.22
CA GLN A 1143 -38.71 17.96 9.91
C GLN A 1143 -39.35 19.23 9.31
N PHE A 1144 -40.45 19.72 9.91
CA PHE A 1144 -41.17 20.90 9.46
C PHE A 1144 -41.10 22.02 10.51
N HIS A 1145 -41.54 23.22 10.13
CA HIS A 1145 -41.62 24.35 11.03
C HIS A 1145 -42.49 24.01 12.27
N PRO A 1146 -42.15 24.48 13.50
CA PRO A 1146 -42.85 24.14 14.73
C PRO A 1146 -44.38 24.36 14.71
N SER A 1147 -44.87 25.28 13.86
CA SER A 1147 -46.31 25.51 13.63
C SER A 1147 -47.08 24.26 13.19
N PHE A 1148 -46.43 23.31 12.49
CA PHE A 1148 -47.05 22.04 12.11
C PHE A 1148 -47.34 21.16 13.32
N ALA A 1149 -46.42 21.14 14.29
CA ALA A 1149 -46.63 20.44 15.55
C ALA A 1149 -47.76 21.08 16.35
N SER A 1150 -47.78 22.42 16.48
CA SER A 1150 -48.87 23.15 17.15
C SER A 1150 -50.23 22.87 16.50
N SER A 1151 -50.32 22.90 15.16
CA SER A 1151 -51.55 22.58 14.44
C SER A 1151 -52.00 21.12 14.63
N PHE A 1152 -51.06 20.18 14.69
CA PHE A 1152 -51.34 18.77 14.99
C PHE A 1152 -51.88 18.59 16.42
N PHE A 1153 -51.24 19.20 17.42
CA PHE A 1153 -51.68 19.16 18.81
C PHE A 1153 -53.07 19.79 18.97
N ALA A 1154 -53.34 20.92 18.33
CA ALA A 1154 -54.63 21.59 18.36
C ALA A 1154 -55.74 20.71 17.76
N SER A 1155 -55.49 20.12 16.59
CA SER A 1155 -56.43 19.24 15.90
C SER A 1155 -56.77 17.97 16.71
N LEU A 1156 -55.76 17.33 17.31
CA LEU A 1156 -55.97 16.14 18.14
C LEU A 1156 -56.65 16.48 19.47
N SER A 1157 -56.35 17.64 20.06
CA SER A 1157 -57.01 18.14 21.27
C SER A 1157 -58.47 18.52 21.03
N GLN A 1158 -58.81 19.03 19.85
CA GLN A 1158 -60.19 19.27 19.43
C GLN A 1158 -60.99 17.96 19.36
N PHE A 1159 -60.39 16.86 18.89
CA PHE A 1159 -61.00 15.53 18.90
C PHE A 1159 -61.27 15.02 20.33
N VAL A 1160 -60.30 15.13 21.23
CA VAL A 1160 -60.46 14.74 22.65
C VAL A 1160 -61.61 15.52 23.31
N ARG A 1161 -61.65 16.84 23.14
CA ARG A 1161 -62.72 17.68 23.69
C ARG A 1161 -64.09 17.33 23.11
N ALA A 1162 -64.17 17.13 21.80
CA ALA A 1162 -65.39 16.69 21.12
C ALA A 1162 -65.89 15.33 21.63
N GLY A 1163 -64.98 14.40 21.91
CA GLY A 1163 -65.32 13.08 22.45
C GLY A 1163 -65.83 13.11 23.88
N ILE A 1164 -65.24 13.95 24.72
CA ILE A 1164 -65.72 14.16 26.08
C ILE A 1164 -67.11 14.80 26.04
N GLN A 1165 -67.31 15.86 25.23
CA GLN A 1165 -68.62 16.50 25.07
C GLN A 1165 -69.71 15.55 24.57
N ALA A 1166 -69.39 14.66 23.62
CA ALA A 1166 -70.34 13.66 23.11
C ALA A 1166 -70.66 12.55 24.14
N SER A 1167 -69.70 12.20 24.99
CA SER A 1167 -69.87 11.18 26.04
C SER A 1167 -70.72 11.69 27.20
N PHE A 1168 -70.64 12.99 27.52
CA PHE A 1168 -71.42 13.64 28.58
C PHE A 1168 -72.65 14.43 28.07
N ALA A 1169 -72.96 14.36 26.77
CA ALA A 1169 -74.17 14.98 26.22
C ALA A 1169 -75.43 14.30 26.77
N PRO A 1170 -76.46 15.05 27.22
CA PRO A 1170 -77.67 14.46 27.78
C PRO A 1170 -78.45 13.71 26.69
N LYS A 1171 -78.34 12.38 26.66
CA LYS A 1171 -79.18 11.53 25.79
C LYS A 1171 -80.63 11.60 26.31
N THR A 1172 -81.56 12.04 25.46
CA THR A 1172 -83.01 11.98 25.72
C THR A 1172 -83.46 10.54 26.02
N ARG A 1173 -83.80 10.30 27.30
CA ARG A 1173 -84.64 9.23 27.88
C ARG A 1173 -84.68 7.87 27.15
N SER A 1174 -83.95 6.88 27.70
CA SER A 1174 -84.54 5.61 28.20
C SER A 1174 -83.48 4.75 28.92
N SER A 1175 -83.75 4.40 30.19
CA SER A 1175 -83.21 3.29 31.02
C SER A 1175 -81.70 2.96 30.90
N ARG A 1176 -80.87 3.06 31.93
CA ARG A 1176 -80.97 2.52 33.31
C ARG A 1176 -79.90 3.25 34.16
N LYS A 1177 -80.08 3.30 35.49
CA LYS A 1177 -79.03 3.72 36.42
C LYS A 1177 -77.80 2.84 36.22
N GLU A 1178 -76.72 3.41 35.71
CA GLU A 1178 -75.38 2.85 35.80
C GLU A 1178 -74.43 3.96 36.27
N GLU A 1179 -73.50 3.55 37.12
CA GLU A 1179 -72.50 4.36 37.81
C GLU A 1179 -71.66 5.19 36.81
N ILE A 1180 -70.98 6.21 37.32
CA ILE A 1180 -70.08 7.12 36.59
C ILE A 1180 -69.23 6.30 35.59
N GLN A 1181 -69.57 6.31 34.30
CA GLN A 1181 -68.89 5.53 33.28
C GLN A 1181 -67.54 6.18 32.95
N ASP A 1182 -66.47 5.38 33.04
CA ASP A 1182 -65.10 5.71 32.65
C ASP A 1182 -65.02 6.34 31.24
N LEU A 1183 -64.01 7.19 31.01
CA LEU A 1183 -63.77 7.76 29.67
C LEU A 1183 -63.64 6.64 28.62
N PRO A 1184 -64.24 6.80 27.42
CA PRO A 1184 -64.09 5.83 26.33
C PRO A 1184 -62.62 5.52 26.03
N LEU A 1185 -62.29 4.24 25.87
CA LEU A 1185 -60.91 3.74 25.69
C LEU A 1185 -60.10 4.49 24.62
N TYR A 1186 -60.71 4.83 23.48
CA TYR A 1186 -60.03 5.57 22.41
C TYR A 1186 -59.65 7.01 22.81
N ILE A 1187 -60.39 7.65 23.72
CA ILE A 1187 -60.08 8.99 24.24
C ILE A 1187 -58.94 8.89 25.25
N THR A 1188 -59.01 7.91 26.15
CA THR A 1188 -57.97 7.63 27.15
C THR A 1188 -56.63 7.30 26.47
N ASN A 1189 -56.64 6.44 25.45
CA ASN A 1189 -55.43 6.12 24.66
C ASN A 1189 -54.88 7.33 23.92
N THR A 1190 -55.73 8.19 23.36
CA THR A 1190 -55.29 9.41 22.66
C THR A 1190 -54.64 10.41 23.62
N LEU A 1191 -55.16 10.54 24.84
CA LEU A 1191 -54.55 11.35 25.91
C LEU A 1191 -53.19 10.78 26.35
N ILE A 1192 -53.09 9.46 26.54
CA ILE A 1192 -51.82 8.78 26.85
C ILE A 1192 -50.80 9.01 25.74
N PHE A 1193 -51.20 8.84 24.48
CA PHE A 1193 -50.34 9.07 23.32
C PHE A 1193 -49.83 10.52 23.24
N LEU A 1194 -50.68 11.50 23.52
CA LEU A 1194 -50.28 12.92 23.58
C LEU A 1194 -49.22 13.17 24.65
N CYS A 1195 -49.38 12.57 25.84
CA CYS A 1195 -48.39 12.64 26.91
C CYS A 1195 -47.05 11.98 26.52
N GLN A 1196 -47.10 10.82 25.86
CA GLN A 1196 -45.91 10.13 25.33
C GLN A 1196 -45.23 10.93 24.21
N LEU A 1197 -45.99 11.62 23.36
CA LEU A 1197 -45.43 12.46 22.31
C LEU A 1197 -44.74 13.71 22.88
N CYS A 1198 -45.30 14.33 23.92
CA CYS A 1198 -44.68 15.46 24.61
C CYS A 1198 -43.36 15.06 25.27
N SER A 1199 -43.31 13.89 25.93
CA SER A 1199 -42.07 13.41 26.56
C SER A 1199 -40.95 13.11 25.54
N LEU A 1200 -41.29 12.64 24.34
CA LEU A 1200 -40.31 12.42 23.27
C LEU A 1200 -39.87 13.71 22.57
N THR A 1201 -40.75 14.69 22.44
CA THR A 1201 -40.47 15.92 21.70
C THR A 1201 -39.74 16.97 22.53
N GLY A 1202 -39.74 16.84 23.86
CA GLY A 1202 -39.20 17.83 24.79
C GLY A 1202 -40.10 19.06 24.94
N ILE A 1203 -41.36 18.96 24.51
CA ILE A 1203 -42.36 20.02 24.64
C ILE A 1203 -42.96 19.93 26.04
N ASP A 1204 -42.92 21.04 26.77
CA ASP A 1204 -43.51 21.10 28.10
C ASP A 1204 -45.00 20.74 28.06
N ARG A 1205 -45.42 19.92 29.02
CA ARG A 1205 -46.83 19.52 29.20
C ARG A 1205 -47.76 20.74 29.38
N SER A 1206 -47.21 21.87 29.82
CA SER A 1206 -47.92 23.16 29.91
C SER A 1206 -48.50 23.61 28.56
N SER A 1207 -47.83 23.30 27.46
CA SER A 1207 -48.29 23.63 26.10
C SER A 1207 -49.59 22.89 25.72
N LEU A 1208 -49.88 21.75 26.36
CA LEU A 1208 -51.17 21.05 26.18
C LEU A 1208 -52.32 21.77 26.89
N HIS A 1209 -52.04 22.56 27.94
CA HIS A 1209 -53.07 23.29 28.71
C HIS A 1209 -53.72 24.40 27.90
N GLU A 1210 -53.06 24.88 26.84
CA GLU A 1210 -53.65 25.82 25.88
C GLU A 1210 -54.85 25.21 25.13
N HIS A 1211 -54.95 23.88 25.07
CA HIS A 1211 -55.95 23.18 24.26
C HIS A 1211 -56.79 22.16 25.06
N ILE A 1212 -56.28 21.61 26.16
CA ILE A 1212 -56.96 20.62 27.02
C ILE A 1212 -56.85 21.04 28.49
N PRO A 1213 -57.97 21.11 29.25
CA PRO A 1213 -57.94 21.40 30.68
C PRO A 1213 -57.01 20.48 31.49
N GLU A 1214 -56.24 21.07 32.41
CA GLU A 1214 -55.23 20.38 33.24
C GLU A 1214 -55.77 19.16 33.99
N TYR A 1215 -56.97 19.26 34.57
CA TYR A 1215 -57.62 18.16 35.30
C TYR A 1215 -57.83 16.90 34.43
N LEU A 1216 -58.08 17.04 33.13
CA LEU A 1216 -58.27 15.90 32.22
C LEU A 1216 -56.96 15.19 31.88
N VAL A 1217 -55.86 15.95 31.85
CA VAL A 1217 -54.51 15.40 31.66
C VAL A 1217 -54.04 14.69 32.94
N ALA A 1218 -54.45 15.18 34.12
CA ALA A 1218 -54.14 14.58 35.41
C ALA A 1218 -54.89 13.27 35.72
N LEU A 1219 -56.00 12.97 35.02
CA LEU A 1219 -56.75 11.71 35.13
C LEU A 1219 -56.05 10.52 34.44
N VAL A 1220 -55.04 10.79 33.62
CA VAL A 1220 -54.24 9.77 32.93
C VAL A 1220 -53.19 9.22 33.91
N PRO A 1221 -52.94 7.89 33.99
CA PRO A 1221 -51.92 7.34 34.87
C PRO A 1221 -50.58 8.05 34.68
N ASN A 1222 -50.05 8.57 35.78
CA ASN A 1222 -48.75 9.25 35.82
C ASN A 1222 -47.66 8.27 35.40
N ALA A 1223 -47.20 8.36 34.14
CA ALA A 1223 -45.82 8.01 33.82
C ALA A 1223 -44.96 8.96 34.66
N LYS A 1224 -44.43 8.45 35.78
CA LYS A 1224 -43.50 9.19 36.65
C LYS A 1224 -42.28 9.51 35.79
N VAL A 1225 -42.18 10.77 35.37
CA VAL A 1225 -41.00 11.30 34.69
C VAL A 1225 -39.91 11.39 35.76
N GLY A 1226 -39.07 10.36 35.84
CA GLY A 1226 -37.72 10.54 36.35
C GLY A 1226 -36.98 11.41 35.35
N THR A 1227 -36.66 12.64 35.73
CA THR A 1227 -35.58 13.40 35.11
C THR A 1227 -34.33 12.53 35.11
N ILE A 1228 -33.81 12.22 33.92
CA ILE A 1228 -32.42 11.80 33.72
C ILE A 1228 -31.59 13.07 33.60
#